data_AF-A0A9Q0V9X7-F1
#
_entry.id   AF-A0A9Q0V9X7-F1
#
_cell.length_a   1.000
_cell.length_b   1.000
_cell.length_c   1.000
_cell.angle_alpha   90.00
_cell.angle_beta   90.00
_cell.angle_gamma   90.00
#
_symmetry.space_group_name_H-M   'P 1'
#
loop_
_entity.id
_entity.type
_entity.pdbx_description
1 polymer ?
#
loop_
_entity_poly.entity_id
_entity_poly.type
_entity_poly.pdbx_seq_one_letter_code
_entity_poly.pdbx_strand_id
1 'polypeptide(L)'
;MSFKRFSLPRSGRQAAFIIQFGAPHQRLDLEGLIIPRRNFSDSKPFPRFLYSPPPNFWERRNGSLFKVTKSKTDRQTNTMMSLSRLLNLSDSLWYSTKDPCSWKGVRCSSGNSSVTALSLSAFDLSNSNFLPVACKIETLQDLDLSNNSLRSISDEFINRCGRIDGLKSLNFSNNLLGGSLPTFNGFAGYNSFTGPIPVNLGNPLLLEELQLSMNVFQGTVPHEIANYQNLSLIDLGSNNLEGLIPTGIGNLATLRILLLSSNKLTGEIPANISNIPTLYRFAANSNGFNGTIPSGITRYLSFLDLSYNSLRGPMPTDLLSGPNLHLVDLSSNLLEGPIPAKVSKSLVRLRLGSNSLSGRIPPSCQTFDNLTYLELDNNRLTGEIPPQLSFCRKLALLNLANNDLTGPVPALLGKLSDLQVLKLQFNSLSGDIPSEITRLQLLLTLNMSWNSLTGSIPSSISSLRRLAYMNLQGNNLRGRIPATISSMDSMLEVQLGENQLNGIIPNMPVNLHIALNLSTNLLQGAIPENLSRLKDLEILDLSNNNILGEIPESLIEMESLNQLILSNNQLDGVIPDFKPYVSLNASGNPGLKNMTATNDPRESSKKSVIIAVGVGAFLLVSFIFFLLLFLGELCFPPPLNELATGLQSSPEPESKTKLEAGKKIPVVRKQFLGCYPSRSLAKGSVHEWDCKVMVETEIGMTTDNIKGLVLALSSSLFIGASFIVKKKGLKKAGASGLRAGAGGYTYLYEPLWWIGMITMIAGEIANFAAYAFAPAILVTPLGALSIIISAALAHAILQEKLHSFGILGCALCVVGSTTIVLHAPQEREIESVKEVWDLATEPAFLLYAAIVITAVVVIIIRAIPHYGQTHVMVYISICSLMGSLSVMSVKALGIALKLTFSGMNQLLYPQTWALTLVVLTCVITQINYLNKALDTFNAAVVSPIYYVMFTSFTILASVIMFKDGDGQKASQIVTEICGFVAILSGTFLLHKTKDMVEGSSQSSSLCLPKHEEDGLDPEGIPLRRVDTLRPK
;
A
#
# COMPACT_ATOMS: atom_id res chain seq x y z
N MET A 1 44.75 24.18 49.18
CA MET A 1 45.66 23.03 48.94
C MET A 1 44.84 21.93 48.26
N SER A 2 45.19 21.58 47.02
CA SER A 2 45.77 20.27 46.62
C SER A 2 44.71 19.17 46.47
N PHE A 3 44.26 18.83 45.25
CA PHE A 3 44.81 17.77 44.36
C PHE A 3 44.72 16.34 44.99
N LYS A 4 44.30 15.25 44.32
CA LYS A 4 44.36 14.89 42.88
C LYS A 4 43.49 13.62 42.59
N ARG A 5 42.89 13.50 41.37
CA ARG A 5 42.63 12.29 40.49
C ARG A 5 42.26 10.92 41.13
N PHE A 6 41.43 10.01 40.62
CA PHE A 6 40.82 9.65 39.31
C PHE A 6 39.64 8.65 39.59
N SER A 7 38.77 8.10 38.70
CA SER A 7 38.51 8.21 37.24
C SER A 7 37.11 7.63 36.85
N LEU A 8 36.81 7.70 35.54
CA LEU A 8 35.71 7.21 34.67
C LEU A 8 35.26 5.72 34.79
N PRO A 9 34.16 5.28 34.11
CA PRO A 9 32.93 5.98 33.70
C PRO A 9 31.62 5.19 33.98
N ARG A 10 30.44 5.85 34.00
CA ARG A 10 29.13 5.19 33.78
C ARG A 10 28.16 6.04 32.95
N SER A 11 27.34 5.36 32.16
CA SER A 11 26.50 5.88 31.09
C SER A 11 25.39 6.83 31.56
N GLY A 12 25.34 8.02 30.96
CA GLY A 12 24.16 8.90 31.01
C GLY A 12 23.17 8.51 29.92
N ARG A 13 21.90 8.26 30.30
CA ARG A 13 20.80 8.10 29.34
C ARG A 13 20.38 9.49 28.83
N GLN A 14 20.53 9.76 27.54
CA GLN A 14 19.81 10.83 26.85
C GLN A 14 18.63 10.19 26.09
N ALA A 15 17.44 10.75 26.28
CA ALA A 15 16.24 10.31 25.57
C ALA A 15 16.06 11.20 24.34
N ALA A 16 16.31 10.64 23.15
CA ALA A 16 15.98 11.29 21.88
C ALA A 16 14.48 11.13 21.60
N PHE A 17 13.80 12.24 21.32
CA PHE A 17 12.46 12.24 20.74
C PHE A 17 12.61 12.40 19.23
N ILE A 18 12.28 11.33 18.48
CA ILE A 18 12.26 11.33 17.02
C ILE A 18 10.82 11.55 16.58
N ILE A 19 10.58 12.54 15.71
CA ILE A 19 9.29 12.74 15.02
C ILE A 19 9.61 12.93 13.53
N GLN A 20 9.44 11.87 12.75
CA GLN A 20 9.38 11.94 11.28
C GLN A 20 7.92 12.11 10.84
N PHE A 21 7.69 12.85 9.76
CA PHE A 21 6.42 12.83 9.02
C PHE A 21 6.66 12.77 7.52
N GLY A 22 6.13 11.71 6.90
CA GLY A 22 6.15 11.44 5.46
C GLY A 22 5.34 10.15 5.24
N ALA A 23 4.01 10.29 5.21
CA ALA A 23 3.07 9.16 5.21
C ALA A 23 2.62 8.77 3.78
N PRO A 24 1.92 7.63 3.60
CA PRO A 24 0.47 7.71 3.80
C PRO A 24 -0.17 6.58 4.63
N HIS A 25 -1.22 6.97 5.35
CA HIS A 25 -2.34 6.16 5.87
C HIS A 25 -2.09 4.93 6.76
N GLN A 26 -2.01 5.18 8.07
CA GLN A 26 -2.76 4.41 9.09
C GLN A 26 -3.39 5.36 10.13
N ARG A 27 -4.36 4.86 10.91
CA ARG A 27 -5.24 5.60 11.83
C ARG A 27 -4.50 6.61 12.72
N LEU A 28 -5.09 7.80 12.88
CA LEU A 28 -4.85 8.68 14.02
C LEU A 28 -6.07 8.64 14.96
N ASP A 29 -6.07 7.65 15.86
CA ASP A 29 -6.86 7.73 17.09
C ASP A 29 -6.20 8.76 18.03
N LEU A 30 -7.04 9.55 18.71
CA LEU A 30 -6.66 10.77 19.41
C LEU A 30 -6.21 10.54 20.86
N GLU A 31 -5.10 9.83 21.07
CA GLU A 31 -4.31 9.91 22.32
C GLU A 31 -2.80 9.91 22.04
N GLY A 32 -2.15 11.09 22.16
CA GLY A 32 -0.71 11.18 21.85
C GLY A 32 -0.08 12.57 21.82
N LEU A 33 -0.54 13.54 22.62
CA LEU A 33 0.07 14.87 22.71
C LEU A 33 0.49 15.20 24.15
N ILE A 34 1.64 14.68 24.57
CA ILE A 34 2.30 15.06 25.82
C ILE A 34 3.40 16.07 25.49
N ILE A 35 3.13 17.36 25.74
CA ILE A 35 4.15 18.42 25.83
C ILE A 35 4.58 18.53 27.30
N PRO A 36 5.89 18.68 27.61
CA PRO A 36 6.40 18.48 28.97
C PRO A 36 5.91 19.53 29.98
N ARG A 37 5.60 19.06 31.19
CA ARG A 37 5.40 19.92 32.36
C ARG A 37 6.67 20.72 32.65
N ARG A 38 6.57 22.05 32.71
CA ARG A 38 7.46 22.90 33.53
C ARG A 38 6.64 23.57 34.62
N ASN A 39 7.26 23.66 35.80
CA ASN A 39 6.66 24.02 37.06
C ASN A 39 5.91 25.37 37.02
N PHE A 40 4.63 25.34 37.35
CA PHE A 40 3.99 26.39 38.14
C PHE A 40 3.78 25.85 39.56
N SER A 41 4.77 26.08 40.41
CA SER A 41 4.58 26.08 41.86
C SER A 41 4.02 27.45 42.28
N ASP A 42 3.17 27.44 43.30
CA ASP A 42 2.68 28.61 44.06
C ASP A 42 1.68 29.57 43.37
N SER A 43 0.40 29.17 43.38
CA SER A 43 -0.63 29.95 44.11
C SER A 43 -1.91 29.12 44.32
N LYS A 44 -2.72 29.50 45.33
CA LYS A 44 -3.70 28.64 46.03
C LYS A 44 -5.04 28.41 45.29
N PRO A 45 -5.79 27.34 45.63
CA PRO A 45 -6.93 26.85 44.84
C PRO A 45 -8.30 27.37 45.32
N PHE A 46 -9.25 27.55 44.39
CA PHE A 46 -10.71 27.66 44.63
C PHE A 46 -11.48 27.49 43.29
N PRO A 47 -12.75 27.08 43.27
CA PRO A 47 -13.36 25.94 43.98
C PRO A 47 -13.96 24.90 43.00
N ARG A 48 -14.07 23.64 43.44
CA ARG A 48 -15.06 22.72 42.86
C ARG A 48 -16.44 23.09 43.41
N PHE A 49 -17.40 23.40 42.54
CA PHE A 49 -18.81 23.34 42.90
C PHE A 49 -19.46 22.08 42.31
N LEU A 50 -19.89 21.22 43.22
CA LEU A 50 -20.84 20.14 42.96
C LEU A 50 -22.22 20.74 42.72
N TYR A 51 -22.99 20.15 41.81
CA TYR A 51 -24.44 20.08 41.96
C TYR A 51 -24.95 18.70 41.56
N SER A 52 -25.64 18.07 42.50
CA SER A 52 -26.25 16.74 42.40
C SER A 52 -27.72 16.83 41.98
N PRO A 53 -28.33 15.76 41.48
CA PRO A 53 -29.76 15.48 41.66
C PRO A 53 -30.06 15.02 43.11
N PRO A 54 -31.33 15.02 43.56
CA PRO A 54 -31.70 15.01 44.98
C PRO A 54 -31.75 13.62 45.66
N PRO A 55 -31.81 13.57 47.01
CA PRO A 55 -31.83 12.32 47.78
C PRO A 55 -33.23 11.83 48.22
N ASN A 56 -33.32 10.51 48.43
CA ASN A 56 -34.18 9.77 49.37
C ASN A 56 -35.73 9.92 49.33
N PHE A 57 -36.39 8.82 48.97
CA PHE A 57 -37.41 8.09 49.77
C PHE A 57 -37.53 6.72 49.09
N TRP A 58 -37.14 5.59 49.70
CA TRP A 58 -37.58 5.06 50.98
C TRP A 58 -36.43 4.66 51.93
N GLU A 59 -36.64 4.85 53.23
CA GLU A 59 -35.74 4.39 54.29
C GLU A 59 -36.38 3.23 55.09
N ARG A 60 -35.52 2.35 55.64
CA ARG A 60 -35.77 1.34 56.71
C ARG A 60 -36.66 0.12 56.42
N ARG A 61 -35.99 -1.04 56.45
CA ARG A 61 -36.06 -1.87 57.68
C ARG A 61 -34.74 -2.59 57.94
N ASN A 62 -34.44 -2.84 59.22
CA ASN A 62 -33.18 -3.43 59.68
C ASN A 62 -32.97 -4.85 59.14
N GLY A 63 -31.72 -5.16 58.79
CA GLY A 63 -31.27 -6.52 58.48
C GLY A 63 -29.74 -6.55 58.38
N SER A 64 -29.08 -7.13 59.39
CA SER A 64 -27.64 -7.32 59.42
C SER A 64 -27.15 -8.16 58.23
N LEU A 65 -26.44 -7.56 57.27
CA LEU A 65 -25.76 -8.33 56.23
C LEU A 65 -24.27 -8.50 56.56
N PHE A 66 -23.90 -9.77 56.68
CA PHE A 66 -22.52 -10.23 56.77
C PHE A 66 -21.69 -9.68 55.61
N LYS A 67 -20.45 -9.25 55.92
CA LYS A 67 -19.36 -9.20 54.95
C LYS A 67 -19.02 -10.65 54.55
N VAL A 68 -19.78 -11.21 53.61
CA VAL A 68 -19.46 -12.53 53.04
C VAL A 68 -18.29 -12.35 52.08
N THR A 69 -17.08 -12.39 52.62
CA THR A 69 -15.91 -12.85 51.86
C THR A 69 -16.21 -14.29 51.45
N LYS A 70 -16.80 -14.50 50.26
CA LYS A 70 -17.00 -15.83 49.70
C LYS A 70 -15.62 -16.46 49.53
N SER A 71 -15.26 -17.33 50.47
CA SER A 71 -14.18 -18.30 50.31
C SER A 71 -14.43 -19.12 49.04
N LYS A 72 -13.39 -19.80 48.53
CA LYS A 72 -13.50 -20.68 47.38
C LYS A 72 -14.34 -21.89 47.74
N THR A 73 -15.66 -21.72 47.66
CA THR A 73 -16.62 -22.75 48.05
C THR A 73 -16.39 -24.02 47.25
N ASP A 74 -16.61 -25.18 47.85
CA ASP A 74 -16.57 -26.47 47.15
C ASP A 74 -17.45 -26.46 45.91
N ARG A 75 -18.50 -25.63 45.89
CA ARG A 75 -19.36 -25.37 44.74
C ARG A 75 -18.63 -24.80 43.51
N GLN A 76 -17.71 -23.84 43.68
CA GLN A 76 -16.89 -23.34 42.56
C GLN A 76 -15.89 -24.40 42.08
N THR A 77 -15.22 -25.09 43.01
CA THR A 77 -14.30 -26.19 42.69
C THR A 77 -15.01 -27.32 41.94
N ASN A 78 -16.18 -27.75 42.41
CA ASN A 78 -17.02 -28.76 41.75
C ASN A 78 -17.54 -28.30 40.39
N THR A 79 -17.86 -27.01 40.23
CA THR A 79 -18.26 -26.43 38.93
C THR A 79 -17.10 -26.52 37.93
N MET A 80 -15.89 -26.13 38.32
CA MET A 80 -14.68 -26.25 37.50
C MET A 80 -14.35 -27.72 37.16
N MET A 81 -14.53 -28.64 38.11
CA MET A 81 -14.35 -30.09 37.89
C MET A 81 -15.45 -30.73 37.02
N SER A 82 -16.64 -30.15 36.96
CA SER A 82 -17.66 -30.52 35.96
C SER A 82 -17.32 -29.96 34.59
N LEU A 83 -16.79 -28.75 34.54
CA LEU A 83 -16.36 -28.11 33.29
C LEU A 83 -15.21 -28.87 32.62
N SER A 84 -14.19 -29.29 33.36
CA SER A 84 -13.06 -30.06 32.83
C SER A 84 -13.49 -31.41 32.24
N ARG A 85 -14.47 -32.08 32.85
CA ARG A 85 -15.08 -33.32 32.33
C ARG A 85 -15.89 -33.08 31.06
N LEU A 86 -16.67 -32.00 30.99
CA LEU A 86 -17.48 -31.66 29.80
C LEU A 86 -16.62 -31.28 28.59
N LEU A 87 -15.46 -30.67 28.83
CA LEU A 87 -14.49 -30.31 27.79
C LEU A 87 -13.57 -31.47 27.37
N ASN A 88 -13.71 -32.65 28.00
CA ASN A 88 -12.93 -33.88 27.75
C ASN A 88 -11.40 -33.64 27.67
N LEU A 89 -10.88 -32.78 28.55
CA LEU A 89 -9.47 -32.41 28.57
C LEU A 89 -8.62 -33.52 29.20
N SER A 90 -8.25 -34.49 28.35
CA SER A 90 -7.39 -35.63 28.71
C SER A 90 -5.91 -35.26 28.88
N ASP A 91 -5.51 -34.05 28.50
CA ASP A 91 -4.13 -33.59 28.63
C ASP A 91 -3.78 -33.09 30.05
N SER A 92 -2.53 -33.35 30.43
CA SER A 92 -1.95 -33.31 31.79
C SER A 92 -2.07 -32.01 32.62
N LEU A 93 -2.74 -30.97 32.13
CA LEU A 93 -2.72 -29.61 32.69
C LEU A 93 -3.80 -29.31 33.74
N TRP A 94 -5.00 -29.90 33.64
CA TRP A 94 -6.13 -29.61 34.55
C TRP A 94 -6.45 -30.77 35.52
N TYR A 95 -5.79 -31.91 35.37
CA TYR A 95 -6.04 -33.12 36.16
C TYR A 95 -5.07 -33.33 37.35
N SER A 96 -3.94 -32.60 37.40
CA SER A 96 -2.87 -32.85 38.39
C SER A 96 -3.06 -32.13 39.73
N THR A 97 -3.94 -31.12 39.81
CA THR A 97 -4.11 -30.28 41.02
C THR A 97 -5.59 -30.10 41.37
N LYS A 98 -5.94 -30.32 42.65
CA LYS A 98 -7.31 -30.11 43.19
C LYS A 98 -7.73 -28.64 43.25
N ASP A 99 -6.82 -27.69 42.99
CA ASP A 99 -7.09 -26.26 43.03
C ASP A 99 -7.23 -25.68 41.60
N PRO A 100 -8.45 -25.30 41.17
CA PRO A 100 -8.64 -24.62 39.89
C PRO A 100 -7.84 -23.33 39.68
N CYS A 101 -7.29 -22.70 40.73
CA CYS A 101 -6.47 -21.49 40.58
C CYS A 101 -5.05 -21.79 40.06
N SER A 102 -4.60 -23.05 40.05
CA SER A 102 -3.34 -23.47 39.43
C SER A 102 -3.51 -24.03 38.00
N TRP A 103 -4.73 -23.99 37.44
CA TRP A 103 -4.99 -24.50 36.09
C TRP A 103 -4.62 -23.47 35.01
N LYS A 104 -3.96 -23.93 33.94
CA LYS A 104 -3.60 -23.08 32.79
C LYS A 104 -4.85 -22.42 32.20
N GLY A 105 -4.86 -21.10 32.09
CA GLY A 105 -5.99 -20.31 31.59
C GLY A 105 -6.96 -19.80 32.66
N VAL A 106 -6.79 -20.18 33.94
CA VAL A 106 -7.65 -19.72 35.04
C VAL A 106 -6.94 -18.63 35.85
N ARG A 107 -7.66 -17.56 36.20
CA ARG A 107 -7.18 -16.51 37.12
C ARG A 107 -8.12 -16.36 38.31
N CYS A 108 -7.56 -16.16 39.49
CA CYS A 108 -8.32 -16.00 40.73
C CYS A 108 -8.11 -14.63 41.39
N SER A 109 -9.02 -14.26 42.29
CA SER A 109 -8.91 -13.07 43.14
C SER A 109 -7.68 -13.12 44.05
N SER A 110 -7.21 -11.96 44.51
CA SER A 110 -6.07 -11.84 45.44
C SER A 110 -6.29 -12.74 46.67
N GLY A 111 -5.40 -13.72 46.87
CA GLY A 111 -5.54 -14.78 47.88
C GLY A 111 -6.19 -16.10 47.41
N ASN A 112 -6.34 -16.32 46.09
CA ASN A 112 -6.94 -17.53 45.48
C ASN A 112 -8.39 -17.85 45.93
N SER A 113 -9.09 -16.87 46.49
CA SER A 113 -10.38 -17.09 47.15
C SER A 113 -11.57 -17.26 46.20
N SER A 114 -11.46 -16.93 44.92
CA SER A 114 -12.52 -17.14 43.92
C SER A 114 -11.96 -17.12 42.50
N VAL A 115 -12.58 -17.86 41.58
CA VAL A 115 -12.24 -17.78 40.15
C VAL A 115 -12.82 -16.49 39.57
N THR A 116 -11.98 -15.69 38.92
CA THR A 116 -12.33 -14.39 38.35
C THR A 116 -12.09 -14.29 36.84
N ALA A 117 -11.26 -15.13 36.26
CA ALA A 117 -11.14 -15.25 34.81
C ALA A 117 -10.96 -16.69 34.35
N LEU A 118 -11.45 -16.98 33.15
CA LEU A 118 -11.39 -18.29 32.49
C LEU A 118 -11.09 -18.09 31.00
N SER A 119 -9.94 -18.57 30.53
CA SER A 119 -9.58 -18.65 29.12
C SER A 119 -9.57 -20.11 28.66
N LEU A 120 -10.32 -20.36 27.60
CA LEU A 120 -10.44 -21.59 26.83
C LEU A 120 -10.06 -21.31 25.36
N SER A 121 -9.12 -20.39 25.12
CA SER A 121 -8.68 -20.04 23.77
C SER A 121 -7.82 -21.13 23.14
N ALA A 122 -8.09 -21.51 21.88
CA ALA A 122 -7.40 -22.57 21.15
C ALA A 122 -7.51 -23.97 21.79
N PHE A 123 -8.76 -24.39 22.09
CA PHE A 123 -9.11 -25.69 22.67
C PHE A 123 -9.92 -26.59 21.71
N ASP A 124 -9.97 -26.26 20.41
CA ASP A 124 -10.75 -26.97 19.36
C ASP A 124 -12.24 -27.19 19.69
N LEU A 125 -12.83 -26.26 20.45
CA LEU A 125 -14.22 -26.37 20.93
C LEU A 125 -15.22 -26.12 19.80
N SER A 126 -16.08 -27.10 19.52
CA SER A 126 -17.05 -27.05 18.42
C SER A 126 -18.52 -26.87 18.85
N ASN A 127 -18.83 -27.10 20.13
CA ASN A 127 -20.18 -26.95 20.70
C ASN A 127 -20.17 -26.07 21.96
N SER A 128 -21.27 -25.37 22.24
CA SER A 128 -21.40 -24.41 23.34
C SER A 128 -22.07 -24.95 24.61
N ASN A 129 -22.29 -26.26 24.71
CA ASN A 129 -23.08 -26.89 25.79
C ASN A 129 -22.41 -26.80 27.18
N PHE A 130 -21.10 -26.53 27.23
CA PHE A 130 -20.36 -26.33 28.47
C PHE A 130 -20.55 -24.91 29.06
N LEU A 131 -20.95 -23.92 28.25
CA LEU A 131 -21.02 -22.53 28.69
C LEU A 131 -22.01 -22.29 29.85
N PRO A 132 -23.23 -22.86 29.88
CA PRO A 132 -24.15 -22.75 31.03
C PRO A 132 -23.57 -23.26 32.35
N VAL A 133 -22.53 -24.11 32.30
CA VAL A 133 -21.79 -24.59 33.49
C VAL A 133 -20.73 -23.58 33.92
N ALA A 134 -19.99 -22.98 32.98
CA ALA A 134 -19.07 -21.87 33.27
C ALA A 134 -19.82 -20.68 33.90
N CYS A 135 -21.03 -20.38 33.43
CA CYS A 135 -21.90 -19.33 33.99
C CYS A 135 -22.36 -19.54 35.44
N LYS A 136 -22.09 -20.71 36.06
CA LYS A 136 -22.36 -20.93 37.49
C LYS A 136 -21.31 -20.28 38.40
N ILE A 137 -20.24 -19.70 37.81
CA ILE A 137 -19.19 -18.96 38.52
C ILE A 137 -19.63 -17.50 38.65
N GLU A 138 -20.42 -17.20 39.69
CA GLU A 138 -20.94 -15.85 39.99
C GLU A 138 -19.87 -14.75 40.11
N THR A 139 -18.60 -15.12 40.31
CA THR A 139 -17.45 -14.19 40.47
C THR A 139 -16.66 -13.95 39.19
N LEU A 140 -17.10 -14.51 38.06
CA LEU A 140 -16.40 -14.42 36.78
C LEU A 140 -16.46 -13.00 36.21
N GLN A 141 -15.30 -12.44 35.87
CA GLN A 141 -15.13 -11.10 35.30
C GLN A 141 -14.67 -11.18 33.83
N ASP A 142 -13.77 -12.12 33.51
CA ASP A 142 -13.32 -12.34 32.13
C ASP A 142 -13.61 -13.78 31.67
N LEU A 143 -14.26 -13.93 30.52
CA LEU A 143 -14.43 -15.21 29.82
C LEU A 143 -13.87 -15.10 28.41
N ASP A 144 -12.90 -15.94 28.07
CA ASP A 144 -12.24 -15.97 26.76
C ASP A 144 -12.40 -17.35 26.12
N LEU A 145 -12.99 -17.36 24.92
CA LEU A 145 -13.41 -18.54 24.16
C LEU A 145 -12.83 -18.48 22.74
N SER A 146 -11.82 -17.65 22.51
CA SER A 146 -11.33 -17.32 21.18
C SER A 146 -10.59 -18.47 20.48
N ASN A 147 -10.42 -18.40 19.17
CA ASN A 147 -9.70 -19.41 18.38
C ASN A 147 -10.28 -20.83 18.55
N ASN A 148 -11.58 -20.99 18.35
CA ASN A 148 -12.29 -22.27 18.45
C ASN A 148 -13.20 -22.46 17.22
N SER A 149 -14.01 -23.53 17.19
CA SER A 149 -14.91 -23.87 16.08
C SER A 149 -16.39 -23.77 16.48
N LEU A 150 -16.75 -22.94 17.46
CA LEU A 150 -18.12 -22.82 17.96
C LEU A 150 -19.05 -22.27 16.87
N ARG A 151 -20.16 -22.98 16.58
CA ARG A 151 -21.11 -22.59 15.53
C ARG A 151 -22.35 -21.82 16.00
N SER A 152 -22.71 -21.94 17.28
CA SER A 152 -23.84 -21.24 17.89
C SER A 152 -23.64 -21.05 19.39
N ILE A 153 -24.34 -20.08 19.96
CA ILE A 153 -24.47 -19.89 21.41
C ILE A 153 -25.82 -20.49 21.83
N SER A 154 -25.88 -21.22 22.95
CA SER A 154 -27.11 -21.83 23.44
C SER A 154 -27.99 -20.84 24.22
N ASP A 155 -29.32 -20.96 24.12
CA ASP A 155 -30.24 -20.10 24.89
C ASP A 155 -30.06 -20.23 26.41
N GLU A 156 -29.58 -21.40 26.89
CA GLU A 156 -29.27 -21.58 28.31
C GLU A 156 -28.05 -20.76 28.74
N PHE A 157 -27.09 -20.45 27.85
CA PHE A 157 -26.00 -19.52 28.14
C PHE A 157 -26.55 -18.11 28.38
N ILE A 158 -27.44 -17.63 27.51
CA ILE A 158 -28.07 -16.30 27.62
C ILE A 158 -28.80 -16.18 28.96
N ASN A 159 -29.62 -17.17 29.30
CA ASN A 159 -30.40 -17.20 30.54
C ASN A 159 -29.56 -17.32 31.83
N ARG A 160 -28.32 -17.81 31.75
CA ARG A 160 -27.42 -18.04 32.89
C ARG A 160 -26.37 -16.94 33.04
N CYS A 161 -25.57 -16.68 32.00
CA CYS A 161 -24.49 -15.70 32.04
C CYS A 161 -25.00 -14.26 32.04
N GLY A 162 -26.17 -13.97 31.44
CA GLY A 162 -26.81 -12.65 31.50
C GLY A 162 -27.22 -12.21 32.92
N ARG A 163 -27.03 -13.07 33.95
CA ARG A 163 -27.25 -12.78 35.38
C ARG A 163 -25.94 -12.51 36.15
N ILE A 164 -24.79 -12.43 35.48
CA ILE A 164 -23.50 -12.19 36.11
C ILE A 164 -23.21 -10.68 36.08
N ASP A 165 -23.67 -9.97 37.10
CA ASP A 165 -23.52 -8.51 37.23
C ASP A 165 -22.05 -8.02 37.25
N GLY A 166 -21.09 -8.94 37.40
CA GLY A 166 -19.64 -8.66 37.47
C GLY A 166 -18.85 -8.96 36.20
N LEU A 167 -19.47 -9.44 35.12
CA LEU A 167 -18.77 -9.81 33.88
C LEU A 167 -18.36 -8.55 33.10
N LYS A 168 -17.06 -8.40 32.84
CA LYS A 168 -16.43 -7.23 32.19
C LYS A 168 -15.92 -7.51 30.79
N SER A 169 -15.53 -8.75 30.51
CA SER A 169 -14.92 -9.16 29.24
C SER A 169 -15.44 -10.51 28.79
N LEU A 170 -15.88 -10.60 27.53
CA LEU A 170 -16.43 -11.81 26.94
C LEU A 170 -15.96 -11.96 25.48
N ASN A 171 -14.86 -12.68 25.28
CA ASN A 171 -14.19 -12.79 23.98
C ASN A 171 -14.61 -14.07 23.24
N PHE A 172 -15.35 -13.92 22.13
CA PHE A 172 -15.76 -14.99 21.22
C PHE A 172 -15.01 -15.00 19.87
N SER A 173 -13.96 -14.18 19.70
CA SER A 173 -13.26 -14.00 18.42
C SER A 173 -12.72 -15.29 17.81
N ASN A 174 -12.55 -15.34 16.49
CA ASN A 174 -12.10 -16.53 15.75
C ASN A 174 -12.91 -17.80 16.10
N ASN A 175 -14.22 -17.74 15.87
CA ASN A 175 -15.17 -18.85 15.93
C ASN A 175 -16.09 -18.83 14.69
N LEU A 176 -16.96 -19.84 14.54
CA LEU A 176 -17.90 -20.02 13.41
C LEU A 176 -19.35 -19.61 13.75
N LEU A 177 -19.52 -18.67 14.69
CA LEU A 177 -20.82 -18.37 15.31
C LEU A 177 -21.83 -17.75 14.34
N GLY A 178 -23.06 -18.29 14.36
CA GLY A 178 -24.25 -17.65 13.80
C GLY A 178 -25.41 -17.63 14.81
N GLY A 179 -26.31 -16.65 14.66
CA GLY A 179 -27.48 -16.47 15.52
C GLY A 179 -27.53 -15.09 16.21
N SER A 180 -28.49 -14.92 17.12
CA SER A 180 -28.65 -13.70 17.93
C SER A 180 -27.60 -13.59 19.04
N LEU A 181 -27.09 -12.38 19.26
CA LEU A 181 -26.22 -12.11 20.41
C LEU A 181 -26.99 -12.19 21.73
N PRO A 182 -26.36 -12.65 22.83
CA PRO A 182 -26.94 -12.58 24.16
C PRO A 182 -27.06 -11.13 24.62
N THR A 183 -28.15 -10.81 25.32
CA THR A 183 -28.31 -9.54 26.03
C THR A 183 -27.42 -9.51 27.28
N PHE A 184 -26.41 -8.64 27.27
CA PHE A 184 -25.59 -8.30 28.43
C PHE A 184 -25.65 -6.80 28.70
N ASN A 185 -25.85 -6.41 29.95
CA ASN A 185 -25.67 -5.03 30.38
C ASN A 185 -24.16 -4.76 30.49
N GLY A 186 -23.61 -3.96 29.56
CA GLY A 186 -22.22 -3.49 29.62
C GLY A 186 -21.23 -4.17 28.67
N PHE A 187 -21.59 -4.41 27.41
CA PHE A 187 -20.58 -4.71 26.39
C PHE A 187 -19.63 -3.53 26.21
N ALA A 188 -18.39 -3.67 26.68
CA ALA A 188 -17.31 -2.78 26.28
C ALA A 188 -16.95 -3.06 24.80
N GLY A 189 -16.95 -2.03 23.97
CA GLY A 189 -16.65 -2.12 22.54
C GLY A 189 -15.20 -2.47 22.25
N TYR A 190 -14.90 -3.76 22.08
CA TYR A 190 -13.75 -4.32 21.36
C TYR A 190 -13.94 -5.83 21.23
N ASN A 191 -14.62 -6.28 20.19
CA ASN A 191 -14.89 -7.71 19.94
C ASN A 191 -14.82 -8.01 18.44
N SER A 192 -14.92 -9.29 18.07
CA SER A 192 -14.98 -9.71 16.66
C SER A 192 -16.37 -10.22 16.29
N PHE A 193 -17.43 -9.58 16.80
CA PHE A 193 -18.80 -9.96 16.45
C PHE A 193 -19.10 -9.64 14.98
N THR A 194 -19.81 -10.55 14.33
CA THR A 194 -20.17 -10.52 12.90
C THR A 194 -21.68 -10.63 12.72
N GLY A 195 -22.17 -10.41 11.49
CA GLY A 195 -23.60 -10.44 11.17
C GLY A 195 -24.33 -9.13 11.47
N PRO A 196 -25.66 -9.08 11.31
CA PRO A 196 -26.45 -7.86 11.55
C PRO A 196 -26.60 -7.53 13.03
N ILE A 197 -26.80 -6.25 13.35
CA ILE A 197 -27.25 -5.83 14.69
C ILE A 197 -28.63 -6.46 14.95
N PRO A 198 -28.82 -7.19 16.06
CA PRO A 198 -30.11 -7.81 16.36
C PRO A 198 -31.17 -6.77 16.71
N VAL A 199 -32.40 -6.97 16.23
CA VAL A 199 -33.55 -6.07 16.48
C VAL A 199 -34.03 -6.07 17.93
N ASN A 200 -33.81 -7.17 18.66
CA ASN A 200 -34.21 -7.35 20.05
C ASN A 200 -32.98 -7.21 20.97
N LEU A 201 -32.67 -5.98 21.38
CA LEU A 201 -31.52 -5.61 22.20
C LEU A 201 -31.77 -5.69 23.72
N GLY A 202 -32.93 -6.17 24.15
CA GLY A 202 -33.32 -6.28 25.56
C GLY A 202 -34.66 -5.62 25.86
N ASN A 203 -34.89 -5.27 27.14
CA ASN A 203 -36.12 -4.59 27.57
C ASN A 203 -36.11 -3.12 27.12
N PRO A 204 -37.03 -2.66 26.25
CA PRO A 204 -37.05 -1.30 25.74
C PRO A 204 -37.29 -0.21 26.80
N LEU A 205 -37.78 -0.59 27.98
CA LEU A 205 -37.99 0.31 29.12
C LEU A 205 -36.73 0.53 29.99
N LEU A 206 -35.65 -0.22 29.77
CA LEU A 206 -34.46 -0.22 30.64
C LEU A 206 -33.13 0.08 29.92
N LEU A 207 -33.08 0.06 28.59
CA LEU A 207 -31.82 0.26 27.85
C LEU A 207 -31.48 1.76 27.74
N GLU A 208 -30.46 2.20 28.46
CA GLU A 208 -30.00 3.60 28.47
C GLU A 208 -28.77 3.86 27.60
N GLU A 209 -27.93 2.85 27.33
CA GLU A 209 -26.74 2.95 26.49
C GLU A 209 -26.59 1.73 25.59
N LEU A 210 -26.26 1.95 24.31
CA LEU A 210 -25.98 0.93 23.31
C LEU A 210 -24.57 1.14 22.76
N GLN A 211 -23.62 0.32 23.21
CA GLN A 211 -22.20 0.37 22.81
C GLN A 211 -21.83 -0.92 22.06
N LEU A 212 -21.69 -0.83 20.75
CA LEU A 212 -21.36 -1.94 19.83
C LEU A 212 -20.15 -1.63 18.93
N SER A 213 -19.39 -0.59 19.27
CA SER A 213 -18.26 -0.12 18.47
C SER A 213 -17.07 -1.09 18.46
N MET A 214 -16.15 -0.89 17.50
CA MET A 214 -14.95 -1.71 17.30
C MET A 214 -15.26 -3.21 17.15
N ASN A 215 -16.12 -3.51 16.17
CA ASN A 215 -16.60 -4.86 15.84
C ASN A 215 -16.62 -5.09 14.31
N VAL A 216 -17.25 -6.17 13.86
CA VAL A 216 -17.37 -6.55 12.45
C VAL A 216 -18.84 -6.72 12.05
N PHE A 217 -19.76 -6.00 12.70
CA PHE A 217 -21.20 -6.01 12.37
C PHE A 217 -21.43 -5.53 10.93
N GLN A 218 -22.36 -6.18 10.23
CA GLN A 218 -22.70 -5.94 8.82
C GLN A 218 -24.19 -5.60 8.69
N GLY A 219 -24.70 -5.36 7.48
CA GLY A 219 -26.10 -5.01 7.26
C GLY A 219 -26.45 -3.63 7.83
N THR A 220 -27.75 -3.37 8.02
CA THR A 220 -28.26 -2.02 8.31
C THR A 220 -28.39 -1.72 9.79
N VAL A 221 -28.45 -0.42 10.13
CA VAL A 221 -28.84 0.03 11.48
C VAL A 221 -30.36 -0.24 11.66
N PRO A 222 -30.78 -1.07 12.62
CA PRO A 222 -32.19 -1.45 12.77
C PRO A 222 -33.10 -0.26 13.12
N HIS A 223 -34.24 -0.17 12.45
CA HIS A 223 -35.24 0.87 12.72
C HIS A 223 -35.87 0.73 14.12
N GLU A 224 -35.88 -0.49 14.65
CA GLU A 224 -36.36 -0.87 15.97
C GLU A 224 -35.57 -0.21 17.12
N ILE A 225 -34.38 0.34 16.86
CA ILE A 225 -33.63 1.16 17.83
C ILE A 225 -34.49 2.35 18.32
N ALA A 226 -35.40 2.86 17.48
CA ALA A 226 -36.35 3.91 17.87
C ALA A 226 -37.37 3.49 18.95
N ASN A 227 -37.52 2.19 19.24
CA ASN A 227 -38.42 1.70 20.30
C ASN A 227 -37.82 1.85 21.70
N TYR A 228 -36.50 2.03 21.82
CA TYR A 228 -35.78 2.11 23.09
C TYR A 228 -35.73 3.57 23.57
N GLN A 229 -36.89 4.07 24.01
CA GLN A 229 -37.15 5.50 24.30
C GLN A 229 -36.29 6.11 25.42
N ASN A 230 -35.59 5.29 26.22
CA ASN A 230 -34.67 5.75 27.27
C ASN A 230 -33.20 5.85 26.81
N LEU A 231 -32.88 5.53 25.55
CA LEU A 231 -31.50 5.59 25.05
C LEU A 231 -30.92 7.01 25.16
N SER A 232 -29.78 7.10 25.83
CA SER A 232 -28.98 8.31 26.02
C SER A 232 -27.68 8.28 25.22
N LEU A 233 -27.16 7.09 24.90
CA LEU A 233 -25.94 6.88 24.11
C LEU A 233 -26.16 5.78 23.08
N ILE A 234 -25.84 6.06 21.82
CA ILE A 234 -25.70 5.06 20.75
C ILE A 234 -24.30 5.19 20.17
N ASP A 235 -23.50 4.14 20.27
CA ASP A 235 -22.18 4.02 19.63
C ASP A 235 -22.09 2.72 18.83
N LEU A 236 -22.09 2.87 17.50
CA LEU A 236 -21.97 1.80 16.51
C LEU A 236 -20.68 1.94 15.68
N GLY A 237 -19.75 2.81 16.10
CA GLY A 237 -18.58 3.18 15.31
C GLY A 237 -17.61 2.03 15.01
N SER A 238 -16.85 2.12 13.93
CA SER A 238 -15.85 1.12 13.52
C SER A 238 -16.44 -0.29 13.37
N ASN A 239 -17.35 -0.42 12.40
CA ASN A 239 -18.02 -1.65 11.99
C ASN A 239 -18.11 -1.71 10.44
N ASN A 240 -18.84 -2.68 9.90
CA ASN A 240 -19.14 -2.83 8.46
C ASN A 240 -20.61 -2.51 8.13
N LEU A 241 -21.29 -1.67 8.92
CA LEU A 241 -22.72 -1.36 8.75
C LEU A 241 -22.96 -0.54 7.48
N GLU A 242 -24.06 -0.83 6.78
CA GLU A 242 -24.43 -0.23 5.49
C GLU A 242 -25.86 0.33 5.51
N GLY A 243 -26.31 0.92 4.39
CA GLY A 243 -27.65 1.52 4.27
C GLY A 243 -27.75 2.89 4.96
N LEU A 244 -28.98 3.25 5.38
CA LEU A 244 -29.33 4.60 5.85
C LEU A 244 -29.33 4.71 7.39
N ILE A 245 -29.26 5.93 7.91
CA ILE A 245 -29.62 6.21 9.32
C ILE A 245 -31.15 6.19 9.45
N PRO A 246 -31.76 5.38 10.35
CA PRO A 246 -33.20 5.37 10.55
C PRO A 246 -33.74 6.72 11.04
N THR A 247 -34.75 7.26 10.37
CA THR A 247 -35.40 8.53 10.72
C THR A 247 -35.98 8.54 12.14
N GLY A 248 -36.39 7.37 12.65
CA GLY A 248 -36.90 7.19 14.00
C GLY A 248 -35.90 7.52 15.13
N ILE A 249 -34.59 7.56 14.86
CA ILE A 249 -33.59 8.03 15.82
C ILE A 249 -33.86 9.49 16.23
N GLY A 250 -34.43 10.30 15.33
CA GLY A 250 -34.85 11.68 15.61
C GLY A 250 -35.97 11.82 16.66
N ASN A 251 -36.61 10.71 17.06
CA ASN A 251 -37.65 10.70 18.09
C ASN A 251 -37.11 10.37 19.50
N LEU A 252 -35.83 9.98 19.63
CA LEU A 252 -35.22 9.60 20.90
C LEU A 252 -34.88 10.84 21.74
N ALA A 253 -35.87 11.39 22.44
CA ALA A 253 -35.77 12.66 23.17
C ALA A 253 -34.72 12.68 24.32
N THR A 254 -34.24 11.51 24.76
CA THR A 254 -33.19 11.34 25.76
C THR A 254 -31.77 11.26 25.17
N LEU A 255 -31.62 11.11 23.85
CA LEU A 255 -30.35 10.80 23.19
C LEU A 255 -29.36 11.97 23.26
N ARG A 256 -28.23 11.74 23.91
CA ARG A 256 -27.14 12.70 24.14
C ARG A 256 -25.98 12.54 23.18
N ILE A 257 -25.64 11.28 22.85
CA ILE A 257 -24.49 10.89 22.04
C ILE A 257 -24.93 9.95 20.93
N LEU A 258 -24.57 10.28 19.69
CA LEU A 258 -24.73 9.40 18.53
C LEU A 258 -23.37 9.29 17.80
N LEU A 259 -22.77 8.10 17.82
CA LEU A 259 -21.51 7.79 17.15
C LEU A 259 -21.74 6.67 16.12
N LEU A 260 -21.48 6.97 14.85
CA LEU A 260 -21.68 6.10 13.68
C LEU A 260 -20.42 6.02 12.81
N SER A 261 -19.32 6.61 13.28
CA SER A 261 -18.06 6.79 12.55
C SER A 261 -17.47 5.49 12.00
N SER A 262 -16.71 5.55 10.91
CA SER A 262 -15.98 4.40 10.34
C SER A 262 -16.88 3.20 10.04
N ASN A 263 -17.86 3.39 9.15
CA ASN A 263 -18.79 2.37 8.66
C ASN A 263 -18.95 2.51 7.13
N LYS A 264 -19.93 1.83 6.53
CA LYS A 264 -20.33 1.92 5.12
C LYS A 264 -21.73 2.54 4.96
N LEU A 265 -22.16 3.36 5.91
CA LEU A 265 -23.47 4.02 5.86
C LEU A 265 -23.52 5.02 4.70
N THR A 266 -24.69 5.22 4.11
CA THR A 266 -24.91 5.97 2.87
C THR A 266 -26.17 6.82 2.94
N GLY A 267 -26.42 7.61 1.88
CA GLY A 267 -27.63 8.43 1.74
C GLY A 267 -27.53 9.77 2.48
N GLU A 268 -28.69 10.26 2.91
CA GLU A 268 -28.81 11.56 3.58
C GLU A 268 -28.81 11.43 5.11
N ILE A 269 -28.38 12.49 5.79
CA ILE A 269 -28.49 12.61 7.25
C ILE A 269 -29.94 13.01 7.58
N PRO A 270 -30.70 12.24 8.38
CA PRO A 270 -32.10 12.55 8.67
C PRO A 270 -32.27 13.92 9.36
N ALA A 271 -33.08 14.80 8.76
CA ALA A 271 -33.34 16.13 9.30
C ALA A 271 -33.91 16.10 10.73
N ASN A 272 -34.67 15.06 11.09
CA ASN A 272 -35.23 14.85 12.43
C ASN A 272 -34.17 14.79 13.55
N ILE A 273 -32.89 14.52 13.26
CA ILE A 273 -31.80 14.57 14.25
C ILE A 273 -31.67 15.99 14.85
N SER A 274 -31.99 17.04 14.09
CA SER A 274 -32.01 18.43 14.57
C SER A 274 -33.06 18.74 15.65
N ASN A 275 -34.06 17.85 15.81
CA ASN A 275 -35.14 18.02 16.79
C ASN A 275 -34.79 17.47 18.17
N ILE A 276 -33.72 16.68 18.32
CA ILE A 276 -33.35 16.05 19.60
C ILE A 276 -32.75 17.11 20.54
N PRO A 277 -33.44 17.51 21.64
CA PRO A 277 -33.04 18.66 22.47
C PRO A 277 -31.85 18.35 23.39
N THR A 278 -31.55 17.07 23.58
CA THR A 278 -30.51 16.54 24.48
C THR A 278 -29.21 16.18 23.74
N LEU A 279 -29.22 16.15 22.40
CA LEU A 279 -28.09 15.70 21.59
C LEU A 279 -26.96 16.72 21.62
N TYR A 280 -25.85 16.38 22.28
CA TYR A 280 -24.68 17.25 22.41
C TYR A 280 -23.51 16.80 21.53
N ARG A 281 -23.44 15.52 21.14
CA ARG A 281 -22.39 14.98 20.28
C ARG A 281 -22.97 14.10 19.19
N PHE A 282 -22.65 14.44 17.94
CA PHE A 282 -22.92 13.62 16.77
C PHE A 282 -21.64 13.44 15.96
N ALA A 283 -21.23 12.19 15.74
CA ALA A 283 -20.11 11.85 14.87
C ALA A 283 -20.53 10.74 13.90
N ALA A 284 -20.30 10.95 12.61
CA ALA A 284 -20.63 10.01 11.54
C ALA A 284 -19.56 10.02 10.43
N ASN A 285 -18.34 10.42 10.78
CA ASN A 285 -17.21 10.53 9.86
C ASN A 285 -16.77 9.19 9.28
N SER A 286 -16.04 9.21 8.15
CA SER A 286 -15.57 7.99 7.47
C SER A 286 -16.72 7.03 7.10
N ASN A 287 -17.64 7.55 6.30
CA ASN A 287 -18.82 6.85 5.76
C ASN A 287 -19.04 7.28 4.29
N GLY A 288 -20.16 6.89 3.68
CA GLY A 288 -20.58 7.23 2.33
C GLY A 288 -21.81 8.15 2.25
N PHE A 289 -22.06 9.01 3.24
CA PHE A 289 -23.18 9.96 3.20
C PHE A 289 -22.99 10.93 2.02
N ASN A 290 -24.03 11.14 1.21
CA ASN A 290 -23.95 11.82 -0.09
C ASN A 290 -24.98 12.94 -0.32
N GLY A 291 -25.87 13.17 0.65
CA GLY A 291 -26.85 14.26 0.65
C GLY A 291 -26.30 15.61 1.14
N THR A 292 -27.22 16.52 1.46
CA THR A 292 -26.90 17.82 2.08
C THR A 292 -26.86 17.72 3.61
N ILE A 293 -26.25 18.72 4.27
CA ILE A 293 -26.29 18.83 5.74
C ILE A 293 -27.63 19.49 6.15
N PRO A 294 -28.43 18.88 7.05
CA PRO A 294 -29.70 19.47 7.48
C PRO A 294 -29.51 20.79 8.23
N SER A 295 -30.36 21.79 7.93
CA SER A 295 -30.49 23.01 8.72
C SER A 295 -30.88 22.70 10.16
N GLY A 296 -30.41 23.50 11.13
CA GLY A 296 -30.72 23.34 12.54
C GLY A 296 -29.98 22.21 13.26
N ILE A 297 -29.18 21.38 12.57
CA ILE A 297 -28.50 20.22 13.17
C ILE A 297 -27.59 20.59 14.34
N THR A 298 -26.99 21.79 14.33
CA THR A 298 -26.12 22.30 15.41
C THR A 298 -26.85 23.12 16.48
N ARG A 299 -28.19 23.15 16.49
CA ARG A 299 -28.99 23.90 17.49
C ARG A 299 -28.65 23.51 18.94
N TYR A 300 -28.45 22.22 19.19
CA TYR A 300 -28.15 21.67 20.53
C TYR A 300 -26.74 21.06 20.63
N LEU A 301 -26.08 20.77 19.50
CA LEU A 301 -24.76 20.14 19.48
C LEU A 301 -23.65 21.04 20.03
N SER A 302 -22.73 20.38 20.73
CA SER A 302 -21.40 20.90 21.08
C SER A 302 -20.30 20.33 20.18
N PHE A 303 -20.48 19.11 19.66
CA PHE A 303 -19.52 18.42 18.81
C PHE A 303 -20.23 17.84 17.58
N LEU A 304 -19.78 18.24 16.39
CA LEU A 304 -20.21 17.70 15.11
C LEU A 304 -18.99 17.23 14.32
N ASP A 305 -18.96 15.96 13.92
CA ASP A 305 -17.95 15.41 13.01
C ASP A 305 -18.63 14.60 11.89
N LEU A 306 -18.59 15.12 10.67
CA LEU A 306 -19.09 14.49 9.45
C LEU A 306 -17.98 14.34 8.40
N SER A 307 -16.71 14.42 8.83
CA SER A 307 -15.55 14.37 7.93
C SER A 307 -15.45 13.06 7.16
N TYR A 308 -14.69 13.01 6.07
CA TYR A 308 -14.49 11.81 5.24
C TYR A 308 -15.82 11.18 4.80
N ASN A 309 -16.64 11.95 4.10
CA ASN A 309 -17.90 11.53 3.51
C ASN A 309 -18.00 12.07 2.08
N SER A 310 -19.17 11.96 1.44
CA SER A 310 -19.46 12.51 0.11
C SER A 310 -20.52 13.61 0.14
N LEU A 311 -20.69 14.31 1.29
CA LEU A 311 -21.74 15.31 1.49
C LEU A 311 -21.60 16.47 0.50
N ARG A 312 -22.73 16.94 -0.02
CA ARG A 312 -22.80 17.92 -1.13
C ARG A 312 -23.60 19.16 -0.75
N GLY A 313 -23.56 20.15 -1.64
CA GLY A 313 -24.35 21.37 -1.52
C GLY A 313 -23.74 22.38 -0.54
N PRO A 314 -24.41 23.54 -0.37
CA PRO A 314 -23.95 24.58 0.54
C PRO A 314 -24.14 24.20 2.01
N MET A 315 -23.20 24.63 2.85
CA MET A 315 -23.40 24.59 4.31
C MET A 315 -24.61 25.47 4.71
N PRO A 316 -25.55 24.97 5.54
CA PRO A 316 -26.62 25.79 6.09
C PRO A 316 -26.09 27.04 6.79
N THR A 317 -26.75 28.18 6.58
CA THR A 317 -26.27 29.49 7.09
C THR A 317 -26.24 29.59 8.62
N ASP A 318 -26.97 28.71 9.30
CA ASP A 318 -27.04 28.56 10.75
C ASP A 318 -26.05 27.52 11.30
N LEU A 319 -25.45 26.68 10.45
CA LEU A 319 -24.65 25.51 10.85
C LEU A 319 -23.53 25.85 11.83
N LEU A 320 -22.80 26.94 11.59
CA LEU A 320 -21.70 27.35 12.44
C LEU A 320 -22.14 28.19 13.65
N SER A 321 -23.41 28.61 13.71
CA SER A 321 -23.93 29.59 14.69
C SER A 321 -24.51 28.97 15.98
N GLY A 322 -24.47 27.63 16.13
CA GLY A 322 -25.03 26.91 17.27
C GLY A 322 -24.49 27.40 18.63
N PRO A 323 -25.34 27.69 19.63
CA PRO A 323 -24.96 28.48 20.81
C PRO A 323 -23.93 27.81 21.72
N ASN A 324 -23.86 26.47 21.70
CA ASN A 324 -22.96 25.66 22.53
C ASN A 324 -21.88 24.92 21.70
N LEU A 325 -21.71 25.29 20.42
CA LEU A 325 -20.87 24.57 19.46
C LEU A 325 -19.38 24.81 19.75
N HIS A 326 -18.63 23.75 20.06
CA HIS A 326 -17.20 23.80 20.39
C HIS A 326 -16.30 23.22 19.28
N LEU A 327 -16.77 22.19 18.58
CA LEU A 327 -16.02 21.53 17.50
C LEU A 327 -16.93 21.24 16.30
N VAL A 328 -16.45 21.62 15.12
CA VAL A 328 -17.01 21.23 13.83
C VAL A 328 -15.88 20.69 12.95
N ASP A 329 -16.03 19.44 12.50
CA ASP A 329 -15.22 18.86 11.43
C ASP A 329 -16.12 18.36 10.29
N LEU A 330 -15.94 18.96 9.12
CA LEU A 330 -16.61 18.60 7.86
C LEU A 330 -15.58 18.33 6.75
N SER A 331 -14.31 18.14 7.12
CA SER A 331 -13.21 18.01 6.16
C SER A 331 -13.33 16.75 5.30
N SER A 332 -12.75 16.76 4.09
CA SER A 332 -12.86 15.66 3.12
C SER A 332 -14.31 15.30 2.78
N ASN A 333 -15.00 16.25 2.14
CA ASN A 333 -16.36 16.13 1.61
C ASN A 333 -16.46 16.84 0.23
N LEU A 334 -17.67 16.98 -0.31
CA LEU A 334 -17.96 17.66 -1.58
C LEU A 334 -18.81 18.93 -1.35
N LEU A 335 -18.65 19.60 -0.20
CA LEU A 335 -19.39 20.80 0.14
C LEU A 335 -18.96 21.98 -0.75
N GLU A 336 -19.93 22.83 -1.11
CA GLU A 336 -19.73 23.95 -2.03
C GLU A 336 -20.25 25.28 -1.45
N GLY A 337 -20.06 26.37 -2.19
CA GLY A 337 -20.54 27.69 -1.78
C GLY A 337 -19.76 28.32 -0.61
N PRO A 338 -20.25 29.46 -0.08
CA PRO A 338 -19.51 30.26 0.89
C PRO A 338 -19.56 29.73 2.32
N ILE A 339 -18.50 29.98 3.09
CA ILE A 339 -18.47 29.75 4.53
C ILE A 339 -19.46 30.70 5.23
N PRO A 340 -20.41 30.19 6.04
CA PRO A 340 -21.35 31.03 6.79
C PRO A 340 -20.65 32.07 7.66
N ALA A 341 -21.00 33.35 7.51
CA ALA A 341 -20.39 34.44 8.26
C ALA A 341 -20.79 34.47 9.74
N LYS A 342 -21.96 33.92 10.10
CA LYS A 342 -22.41 33.78 11.48
C LYS A 342 -21.88 32.48 12.07
N VAL A 343 -21.11 32.61 13.14
CA VAL A 343 -20.40 31.49 13.76
C VAL A 343 -20.39 31.68 15.29
N SER A 344 -20.37 30.58 16.02
CA SER A 344 -20.52 30.54 17.47
C SER A 344 -19.32 31.09 18.24
N LYS A 345 -19.58 31.70 19.40
CA LYS A 345 -18.54 32.22 20.31
C LYS A 345 -17.82 31.12 21.10
N SER A 346 -18.45 29.97 21.29
CA SER A 346 -17.86 28.82 21.98
C SER A 346 -16.91 28.00 21.11
N LEU A 347 -16.82 28.29 19.81
CA LEU A 347 -16.10 27.45 18.85
C LEU A 347 -14.59 27.45 19.10
N VAL A 348 -14.02 26.26 19.29
CA VAL A 348 -12.59 26.01 19.58
C VAL A 348 -11.87 25.45 18.35
N ARG A 349 -12.54 24.62 17.55
CA ARG A 349 -11.96 23.94 16.39
C ARG A 349 -12.94 23.94 15.22
N LEU A 350 -12.49 24.47 14.08
CA LEU A 350 -13.22 24.47 12.81
C LEU A 350 -12.35 23.86 11.72
N ARG A 351 -12.79 22.73 11.17
CA ARG A 351 -12.12 22.01 10.09
C ARG A 351 -13.07 21.84 8.91
N LEU A 352 -12.75 22.53 7.82
CA LEU A 352 -13.52 22.54 6.57
C LEU A 352 -12.64 22.16 5.35
N GLY A 353 -11.39 21.75 5.59
CA GLY A 353 -10.44 21.47 4.52
C GLY A 353 -10.83 20.30 3.60
N SER A 354 -10.27 20.26 2.40
CA SER A 354 -10.60 19.25 1.36
C SER A 354 -12.09 19.22 1.02
N ASN A 355 -12.59 20.34 0.49
CA ASN A 355 -13.96 20.53 0.00
C ASN A 355 -13.93 21.37 -1.30
N SER A 356 -15.08 21.82 -1.80
CA SER A 356 -15.20 22.77 -2.91
C SER A 356 -15.80 24.12 -2.48
N LEU A 357 -15.53 24.54 -1.24
CA LEU A 357 -16.03 25.82 -0.69
C LEU A 357 -15.41 26.99 -1.45
N SER A 358 -16.21 28.03 -1.68
CA SER A 358 -15.87 29.16 -2.55
C SER A 358 -16.18 30.51 -1.91
N GLY A 359 -15.88 31.61 -2.62
CA GLY A 359 -16.05 32.96 -2.07
C GLY A 359 -14.98 33.31 -1.03
N ARG A 360 -15.23 34.35 -0.22
CA ARG A 360 -14.23 34.92 0.70
C ARG A 360 -14.28 34.27 2.09
N ILE A 361 -13.13 34.24 2.77
CA ILE A 361 -13.06 33.92 4.20
C ILE A 361 -13.86 35.00 4.97
N PRO A 362 -14.84 34.64 5.82
CA PRO A 362 -15.66 35.63 6.51
C PRO A 362 -14.89 36.33 7.65
N PRO A 363 -15.02 37.66 7.81
CA PRO A 363 -14.28 38.45 8.79
C PRO A 363 -14.85 38.34 10.22
N SER A 364 -15.00 37.12 10.75
CA SER A 364 -15.83 36.81 11.92
C SER A 364 -15.09 36.64 13.27
N CYS A 365 -13.77 36.84 13.31
CA CYS A 365 -12.98 36.67 14.55
C CYS A 365 -13.28 37.67 15.68
N GLN A 366 -14.07 38.74 15.46
CA GLN A 366 -14.56 39.60 16.56
C GLN A 366 -15.50 38.87 17.54
N THR A 367 -15.95 37.65 17.21
CA THR A 367 -16.79 36.82 18.06
C THR A 367 -16.12 35.55 18.59
N PHE A 368 -14.84 35.30 18.29
CA PHE A 368 -14.17 34.01 18.56
C PHE A 368 -13.10 34.09 19.67
N ASP A 369 -13.52 34.33 20.91
CA ASP A 369 -12.59 34.39 22.05
C ASP A 369 -11.92 33.03 22.39
N ASN A 370 -12.40 31.93 21.79
CA ASN A 370 -11.98 30.56 22.08
C ASN A 370 -11.40 29.77 20.91
N LEU A 371 -11.36 30.30 19.68
CA LEU A 371 -10.91 29.53 18.51
C LEU A 371 -9.40 29.27 18.55
N THR A 372 -9.02 28.00 18.62
CA THR A 372 -7.63 27.53 18.69
C THR A 372 -7.16 26.89 17.38
N TYR A 373 -8.06 26.29 16.60
CA TYR A 373 -7.75 25.60 15.34
C TYR A 373 -8.67 26.07 14.21
N LEU A 374 -8.09 26.56 13.12
CA LEU A 374 -8.79 26.91 11.88
C LEU A 374 -8.09 26.29 10.67
N GLU A 375 -8.76 25.35 10.01
CA GLU A 375 -8.25 24.62 8.83
C GLU A 375 -9.28 24.71 7.70
N LEU A 376 -8.93 25.47 6.67
CA LEU A 376 -9.75 25.76 5.47
C LEU A 376 -9.02 25.36 4.17
N ASP A 377 -7.96 24.56 4.29
CA ASP A 377 -7.08 24.20 3.18
C ASP A 377 -7.74 23.32 2.13
N ASN A 378 -7.18 23.26 0.91
CA ASN A 378 -7.71 22.43 -0.18
C ASN A 378 -9.19 22.77 -0.49
N ASN A 379 -9.45 24.02 -0.86
CA ASN A 379 -10.74 24.57 -1.23
C ASN A 379 -10.58 25.57 -2.40
N ARG A 380 -11.65 26.29 -2.77
CA ARG A 380 -11.67 27.33 -3.83
C ARG A 380 -11.93 28.73 -3.25
N LEU A 381 -11.39 29.00 -2.05
CA LEU A 381 -11.60 30.28 -1.36
C LEU A 381 -10.79 31.37 -2.05
N THR A 382 -11.41 32.54 -2.22
CA THR A 382 -10.93 33.66 -3.05
C THR A 382 -10.82 34.95 -2.26
N GLY A 383 -10.07 35.91 -2.80
CA GLY A 383 -9.88 37.24 -2.20
C GLY A 383 -8.83 37.25 -1.09
N GLU A 384 -8.80 38.33 -0.32
CA GLU A 384 -7.75 38.56 0.68
C GLU A 384 -7.96 37.78 1.99
N ILE A 385 -6.86 37.46 2.67
CA ILE A 385 -6.88 36.96 4.06
C ILE A 385 -7.41 38.10 4.95
N PRO A 386 -8.57 37.96 5.62
CA PRO A 386 -9.18 39.06 6.36
C PRO A 386 -8.31 39.44 7.58
N PRO A 387 -7.83 40.70 7.71
CA PRO A 387 -6.98 41.13 8.82
C PRO A 387 -7.65 40.98 10.20
N GLN A 388 -8.99 40.89 10.24
CA GLN A 388 -9.79 40.60 11.42
C GLN A 388 -9.47 39.24 12.04
N LEU A 389 -8.86 38.28 11.30
CA LEU A 389 -8.37 37.02 11.87
C LEU A 389 -7.41 37.23 13.05
N SER A 390 -6.70 38.35 13.08
CA SER A 390 -5.84 38.78 14.20
C SER A 390 -6.57 38.97 15.55
N PHE A 391 -7.90 39.01 15.57
CA PHE A 391 -8.69 39.06 16.80
C PHE A 391 -8.85 37.69 17.48
N CYS A 392 -8.66 36.58 16.76
CA CYS A 392 -8.67 35.22 17.30
C CYS A 392 -7.40 34.90 18.14
N ARG A 393 -7.17 35.60 19.25
CA ARG A 393 -5.86 35.60 19.93
C ARG A 393 -5.35 34.23 20.41
N LYS A 394 -6.25 33.28 20.69
CA LYS A 394 -5.93 31.90 21.11
C LYS A 394 -5.62 30.94 19.95
N LEU A 395 -5.60 31.43 18.71
CA LEU A 395 -5.38 30.60 17.54
C LEU A 395 -3.95 30.03 17.55
N ALA A 396 -3.84 28.72 17.73
CA ALA A 396 -2.59 27.98 17.73
C ALA A 396 -2.24 27.41 16.34
N LEU A 397 -3.24 27.17 15.49
CA LEU A 397 -3.06 26.66 14.14
C LEU A 397 -3.97 27.39 13.15
N LEU A 398 -3.36 27.92 12.08
CA LEU A 398 -4.02 28.51 10.93
C LEU A 398 -3.52 27.83 9.64
N ASN A 399 -4.41 27.10 8.96
CA ASN A 399 -4.13 26.47 7.66
C ASN A 399 -5.12 26.98 6.60
N LEU A 400 -4.60 27.73 5.63
CA LEU A 400 -5.33 28.30 4.49
C LEU A 400 -4.71 27.84 3.15
N ALA A 401 -3.90 26.79 3.17
CA ALA A 401 -3.14 26.33 2.01
C ALA A 401 -4.01 25.78 0.88
N ASN A 402 -3.50 25.77 -0.35
CA ASN A 402 -4.18 25.25 -1.55
C ASN A 402 -5.59 25.83 -1.73
N ASN A 403 -5.63 27.13 -2.03
CA ASN A 403 -6.81 27.95 -2.29
C ASN A 403 -6.46 29.05 -3.32
N ASP A 404 -7.44 29.85 -3.72
CA ASP A 404 -7.31 30.96 -4.67
C ASP A 404 -7.17 32.33 -3.95
N LEU A 405 -6.53 32.36 -2.76
CA LEU A 405 -6.41 33.59 -1.98
C LEU A 405 -5.39 34.55 -2.61
N THR A 406 -5.68 35.85 -2.53
CA THR A 406 -4.93 36.92 -3.20
C THR A 406 -4.55 38.05 -2.24
N GLY A 407 -3.76 39.00 -2.72
CA GLY A 407 -3.34 40.16 -1.94
C GLY A 407 -2.28 39.86 -0.88
N PRO A 408 -1.96 40.83 0.01
CA PRO A 408 -0.87 40.72 0.96
C PRO A 408 -1.20 39.89 2.20
N VAL A 409 -0.19 39.23 2.76
CA VAL A 409 -0.28 38.63 4.10
C VAL A 409 -0.48 39.76 5.12
N PRO A 410 -1.58 39.81 5.89
CA PRO A 410 -1.83 40.94 6.78
C PRO A 410 -0.83 41.00 7.93
N ALA A 411 -0.10 42.11 8.07
CA ALA A 411 0.81 42.36 9.20
C ALA A 411 0.12 42.21 10.57
N LEU A 412 -1.19 42.43 10.63
CA LEU A 412 -2.00 42.21 11.83
C LEU A 412 -1.98 40.74 12.33
N LEU A 413 -1.71 39.74 11.49
CA LEU A 413 -1.56 38.34 11.92
C LEU A 413 -0.44 38.16 12.97
N GLY A 414 0.56 39.05 13.00
CA GLY A 414 1.59 39.08 14.04
C GLY A 414 1.09 39.39 15.47
N LYS A 415 -0.22 39.59 15.66
CA LYS A 415 -0.86 39.70 16.99
C LYS A 415 -1.28 38.34 17.59
N LEU A 416 -1.21 37.25 16.83
CA LEU A 416 -1.63 35.91 17.25
C LEU A 416 -0.54 35.24 18.10
N SER A 417 -0.31 35.74 19.33
CA SER A 417 0.80 35.31 20.21
C SER A 417 0.91 33.79 20.41
N ASP A 418 -0.22 33.10 20.35
CA ASP A 418 -0.33 31.67 20.66
C ASP A 418 -0.09 30.77 19.42
N LEU A 419 0.09 31.37 18.23
CA LEU A 419 0.21 30.67 16.95
C LEU A 419 1.49 29.85 16.87
N GLN A 420 1.33 28.56 16.63
CA GLN A 420 2.39 27.55 16.50
C GLN A 420 2.55 27.06 15.05
N VAL A 421 1.48 27.06 14.26
CA VAL A 421 1.49 26.60 12.87
C VAL A 421 0.78 27.63 11.97
N LEU A 422 1.50 28.14 10.98
CA LEU A 422 0.99 28.99 9.92
C LEU A 422 1.29 28.37 8.55
N LYS A 423 0.25 28.00 7.82
CA LYS A 423 0.31 27.38 6.49
C LYS A 423 -0.54 28.16 5.49
N LEU A 424 0.11 28.79 4.52
CA LEU A 424 -0.50 29.61 3.46
C LEU A 424 -0.06 29.17 2.04
N GLN A 425 0.64 28.04 1.92
CA GLN A 425 1.24 27.62 0.65
C GLN A 425 0.21 27.29 -0.45
N PHE A 426 0.61 27.36 -1.72
CA PHE A 426 -0.27 27.16 -2.88
C PHE A 426 -1.47 28.12 -2.84
N ASN A 427 -1.17 29.41 -2.98
CA ASN A 427 -2.15 30.49 -3.13
C ASN A 427 -1.59 31.54 -4.12
N SER A 428 -2.33 32.61 -4.37
CA SER A 428 -1.91 33.77 -5.18
C SER A 428 -1.59 34.99 -4.31
N LEU A 429 -1.04 34.79 -3.10
CA LEU A 429 -0.66 35.87 -2.20
C LEU A 429 0.53 36.65 -2.76
N SER A 430 0.54 37.96 -2.57
CA SER A 430 1.53 38.88 -3.15
C SER A 430 2.05 39.89 -2.14
N GLY A 431 2.98 40.76 -2.54
CA GLY A 431 3.61 41.72 -1.63
C GLY A 431 4.57 41.06 -0.64
N ASP A 432 5.09 41.86 0.28
CA ASP A 432 6.22 41.45 1.13
C ASP A 432 5.79 40.64 2.35
N ILE A 433 6.68 39.77 2.84
CA ILE A 433 6.50 39.05 4.12
C ILE A 433 6.52 40.09 5.27
N PRO A 434 5.40 40.33 5.99
CA PRO A 434 5.36 41.38 6.99
C PRO A 434 6.23 41.05 8.20
N SER A 435 7.06 42.02 8.61
CA SER A 435 8.00 41.89 9.73
C SER A 435 7.32 41.48 11.06
N GLU A 436 6.04 41.81 11.21
CA GLU A 436 5.19 41.52 12.34
C GLU A 436 5.02 40.01 12.61
N ILE A 437 5.16 39.13 11.61
CA ILE A 437 5.17 37.68 11.78
C ILE A 437 6.24 37.25 12.79
N THR A 438 7.33 38.01 12.92
CA THR A 438 8.43 37.72 13.85
C THR A 438 8.06 37.93 15.33
N ARG A 439 6.87 38.47 15.62
CA ARG A 439 6.28 38.54 16.97
C ARG A 439 5.62 37.22 17.43
N LEU A 440 5.46 36.25 16.53
CA LEU A 440 4.83 34.95 16.82
C LEU A 440 5.80 34.01 17.55
N GLN A 441 6.14 34.33 18.80
CA GLN A 441 7.23 33.68 19.55
C GLN A 441 7.02 32.18 19.83
N LEU A 442 5.81 31.65 19.64
CA LEU A 442 5.52 30.22 19.75
C LEU A 442 5.56 29.46 18.41
N LEU A 443 5.79 30.13 17.29
CA LEU A 443 5.73 29.55 15.94
C LEU A 443 6.77 28.44 15.76
N LEU A 444 6.30 27.24 15.36
CA LEU A 444 7.07 26.03 15.09
C LEU A 444 7.17 25.77 13.58
N THR A 445 6.10 26.08 12.84
CA THR A 445 6.00 25.86 11.39
C THR A 445 5.53 27.13 10.70
N LEU A 446 6.31 27.58 9.72
CA LEU A 446 6.00 28.67 8.80
C LEU A 446 6.10 28.13 7.37
N ASN A 447 4.97 28.01 6.67
CA ASN A 447 4.95 27.68 5.25
C ASN A 447 4.14 28.72 4.45
N MET A 448 4.82 29.38 3.52
CA MET A 448 4.26 30.35 2.57
C MET A 448 4.77 30.08 1.14
N SER A 449 5.20 28.85 0.86
CA SER A 449 5.69 28.45 -0.47
C SER A 449 4.65 28.54 -1.57
N TRP A 450 5.08 28.57 -2.83
CA TRP A 450 4.21 28.53 -4.00
C TRP A 450 3.14 29.62 -3.95
N ASN A 451 3.64 30.87 -3.96
CA ASN A 451 2.88 32.11 -3.93
C ASN A 451 3.61 33.16 -4.80
N SER A 452 3.12 34.39 -4.83
CA SER A 452 3.73 35.53 -5.55
C SER A 452 4.37 36.55 -4.60
N LEU A 453 4.86 36.14 -3.43
CA LEU A 453 5.42 37.04 -2.41
C LEU A 453 6.71 37.71 -2.90
N THR A 454 6.90 38.98 -2.52
CA THR A 454 8.00 39.85 -2.94
C THR A 454 8.84 40.33 -1.76
N GLY A 455 9.74 41.29 -2.00
CA GLY A 455 10.56 41.91 -0.97
C GLY A 455 11.63 40.97 -0.43
N SER A 456 12.23 41.34 0.70
CA SER A 456 13.29 40.56 1.35
C SER A 456 12.80 39.80 2.57
N ILE A 457 13.38 38.63 2.83
CA ILE A 457 13.20 37.92 4.11
C ILE A 457 13.59 38.86 5.26
N PRO A 458 12.68 39.18 6.21
CA PRO A 458 12.99 40.13 7.29
C PRO A 458 14.16 39.67 8.16
N SER A 459 15.13 40.54 8.44
CA SER A 459 16.28 40.20 9.31
C SER A 459 15.89 39.83 10.75
N SER A 460 14.73 40.32 11.19
CA SER A 460 14.08 39.95 12.45
C SER A 460 13.54 38.52 12.48
N ILE A 461 13.54 37.74 11.38
CA ILE A 461 13.08 36.34 11.36
C ILE A 461 13.78 35.47 12.43
N SER A 462 15.04 35.83 12.73
CA SER A 462 15.87 35.29 13.82
C SER A 462 15.27 35.37 15.23
N SER A 463 14.27 36.21 15.47
CA SER A 463 13.57 36.25 16.77
C SER A 463 12.62 35.07 16.99
N LEU A 464 12.29 34.30 15.94
CA LEU A 464 11.42 33.11 16.03
C LEU A 464 12.19 31.90 16.55
N ARG A 465 12.65 31.97 17.81
CA ARG A 465 13.59 30.98 18.41
C ARG A 465 13.08 29.54 18.48
N ARG A 466 11.77 29.32 18.34
CA ARG A 466 11.12 28.00 18.34
C ARG A 466 10.83 27.45 16.94
N LEU A 467 11.09 28.22 15.89
CA LEU A 467 10.76 27.81 14.52
C LEU A 467 11.65 26.64 14.08
N ALA A 468 11.01 25.51 13.80
CA ALA A 468 11.66 24.29 13.36
C ALA A 468 11.62 24.13 11.84
N TYR A 469 10.54 24.56 11.20
CA TYR A 469 10.31 24.38 9.76
C TYR A 469 10.00 25.73 9.11
N MET A 470 10.84 26.14 8.15
CA MET A 470 10.62 27.34 7.33
C MET A 470 10.61 26.96 5.85
N ASN A 471 9.46 27.14 5.19
CA ASN A 471 9.35 26.96 3.75
C ASN A 471 8.75 28.20 3.07
N LEU A 472 9.56 28.83 2.22
CA LEU A 472 9.24 30.03 1.43
C LEU A 472 9.55 29.81 -0.07
N GLN A 473 9.79 28.56 -0.50
CA GLN A 473 10.19 28.24 -1.87
C GLN A 473 9.12 28.61 -2.91
N GLY A 474 9.49 28.83 -4.17
CA GLY A 474 8.53 29.13 -5.24
C GLY A 474 7.82 30.48 -5.01
N ASN A 475 8.59 31.55 -4.91
CA ASN A 475 8.13 32.93 -4.69
C ASN A 475 9.02 33.93 -5.47
N ASN A 476 8.74 35.23 -5.34
CA ASN A 476 9.53 36.30 -5.95
C ASN A 476 10.39 37.06 -4.91
N LEU A 477 10.86 36.37 -3.85
CA LEU A 477 11.66 36.99 -2.78
C LEU A 477 13.04 37.42 -3.30
N ARG A 478 13.50 38.58 -2.87
CA ARG A 478 14.70 39.29 -3.35
C ARG A 478 15.66 39.64 -2.22
N GLY A 479 16.87 40.06 -2.60
CA GLY A 479 17.89 40.51 -1.65
C GLY A 479 18.58 39.33 -0.96
N ARG A 480 19.30 39.62 0.13
CA ARG A 480 20.18 38.64 0.78
C ARG A 480 19.44 37.80 1.81
N ILE A 481 19.84 36.53 1.93
CA ILE A 481 19.47 35.70 3.08
C ILE A 481 20.05 36.37 4.34
N PRO A 482 19.26 36.69 5.39
CA PRO A 482 19.76 37.38 6.57
C PRO A 482 20.76 36.53 7.35
N ALA A 483 21.97 37.06 7.58
CA ALA A 483 23.01 36.36 8.37
C ALA A 483 22.60 36.02 9.81
N THR A 484 21.57 36.70 10.33
CA THR A 484 20.95 36.43 11.63
C THR A 484 20.25 35.07 11.71
N ILE A 485 19.94 34.41 10.58
CA ILE A 485 19.34 33.06 10.53
C ILE A 485 20.20 32.01 11.25
N SER A 486 21.52 32.21 11.30
CA SER A 486 22.49 31.39 12.06
C SER A 486 22.17 31.23 13.55
N SER A 487 21.35 32.11 14.13
CA SER A 487 20.98 32.11 15.55
C SER A 487 19.65 31.41 15.88
N MET A 488 19.06 30.70 14.90
CA MET A 488 17.78 30.00 15.03
C MET A 488 17.97 28.54 15.44
N ASP A 489 18.41 28.32 16.68
CA ASP A 489 18.87 27.00 17.17
C ASP A 489 17.82 25.87 17.14
N SER A 490 16.53 26.16 16.99
CA SER A 490 15.47 25.13 16.87
C SER A 490 15.21 24.66 15.43
N MET A 491 15.88 25.26 14.44
CA MET A 491 15.57 25.07 13.03
C MET A 491 16.11 23.74 12.49
N LEU A 492 15.23 22.91 11.93
CA LEU A 492 15.50 21.57 11.42
C LEU A 492 15.53 21.50 9.88
N GLU A 493 14.75 22.38 9.22
CA GLU A 493 14.57 22.40 7.77
C GLU A 493 14.37 23.83 7.22
N VAL A 494 15.05 24.12 6.11
CA VAL A 494 14.98 25.40 5.38
C VAL A 494 14.79 25.15 3.89
N GLN A 495 13.66 25.63 3.36
CA GLN A 495 13.31 25.58 1.94
C GLN A 495 13.14 27.01 1.41
N LEU A 496 14.15 27.53 0.70
CA LEU A 496 14.18 28.86 0.08
C LEU A 496 14.40 28.81 -1.45
N GLY A 497 14.28 27.61 -2.03
CA GLY A 497 14.49 27.41 -3.47
C GLY A 497 13.51 28.20 -4.35
N GLU A 498 13.81 28.31 -5.65
CA GLU A 498 12.92 28.95 -6.64
C GLU A 498 12.48 30.37 -6.22
N ASN A 499 13.47 31.26 -6.10
CA ASN A 499 13.31 32.66 -5.69
C ASN A 499 14.33 33.57 -6.43
N GLN A 500 14.39 34.85 -6.06
CA GLN A 500 15.31 35.86 -6.63
C GLN A 500 16.33 36.34 -5.58
N LEU A 501 16.68 35.49 -4.61
CA LEU A 501 17.61 35.81 -3.51
C LEU A 501 19.05 35.92 -4.04
N ASN A 502 19.82 36.88 -3.54
CA ASN A 502 21.15 37.22 -4.05
C ASN A 502 22.20 37.41 -2.95
N GLY A 503 23.45 37.66 -3.36
CA GLY A 503 24.59 37.76 -2.45
C GLY A 503 25.12 36.41 -2.00
N ILE A 504 25.90 36.40 -0.93
CA ILE A 504 26.59 35.19 -0.43
C ILE A 504 25.69 34.33 0.46
N ILE A 505 25.96 33.03 0.49
CA ILE A 505 25.38 32.10 1.45
C ILE A 505 25.90 32.48 2.86
N PRO A 506 25.03 32.83 3.83
CA PRO A 506 25.46 33.10 5.20
C PRO A 506 25.73 31.81 5.97
N ASN A 507 26.30 31.94 7.18
CA ASN A 507 26.26 30.85 8.15
C ASN A 507 24.80 30.44 8.43
N MET A 508 24.54 29.14 8.47
CA MET A 508 23.22 28.57 8.74
C MET A 508 23.13 28.03 10.18
N PRO A 509 21.92 27.89 10.76
CA PRO A 509 21.76 27.35 12.11
C PRO A 509 22.22 25.89 12.19
N VAL A 510 22.89 25.53 13.29
CA VAL A 510 23.70 24.30 13.38
C VAL A 510 22.85 23.02 13.42
N ASN A 511 21.63 23.10 13.94
CA ASN A 511 20.75 21.95 14.15
C ASN A 511 19.86 21.63 12.93
N LEU A 512 20.24 22.09 11.73
CA LEU A 512 19.60 21.63 10.50
C LEU A 512 19.90 20.15 10.30
N HIS A 513 18.86 19.35 10.17
CA HIS A 513 18.93 17.90 10.09
C HIS A 513 18.34 17.37 8.77
N ILE A 514 17.23 17.96 8.32
CA ILE A 514 16.46 17.42 7.19
C ILE A 514 17.01 17.94 5.86
N ALA A 515 16.79 19.23 5.57
CA ALA A 515 17.16 19.82 4.30
C ALA A 515 17.52 21.30 4.41
N LEU A 516 18.49 21.70 3.61
CA LEU A 516 18.81 23.08 3.26
C LEU A 516 18.75 23.21 1.74
N ASN A 517 17.66 23.77 1.24
CA ASN A 517 17.42 24.00 -0.18
C ASN A 517 17.46 25.50 -0.48
N LEU A 518 18.49 25.91 -1.23
CA LEU A 518 18.70 27.25 -1.75
C LEU A 518 18.70 27.27 -3.29
N SER A 519 18.19 26.21 -3.93
CA SER A 519 18.25 26.02 -5.39
C SER A 519 17.54 27.13 -6.16
N THR A 520 17.88 27.32 -7.45
CA THR A 520 17.14 28.20 -8.37
C THR A 520 16.98 29.62 -7.81
N ASN A 521 18.11 30.27 -7.58
CA ASN A 521 18.23 31.61 -7.01
C ASN A 521 19.37 32.38 -7.71
N LEU A 522 19.71 33.58 -7.22
CA LEU A 522 20.77 34.45 -7.74
C LEU A 522 21.96 34.53 -6.76
N LEU A 523 22.20 33.49 -5.94
CA LEU A 523 23.28 33.46 -4.96
C LEU A 523 24.65 33.39 -5.64
N GLN A 524 25.66 33.99 -5.01
CA GLN A 524 26.98 34.22 -5.58
C GLN A 524 28.09 34.09 -4.54
N GLY A 525 29.35 34.06 -4.99
CA GLY A 525 30.52 33.85 -4.12
C GLY A 525 30.75 32.37 -3.79
N ALA A 526 31.65 32.09 -2.86
CA ALA A 526 32.05 30.72 -2.52
C ALA A 526 31.09 30.02 -1.55
N ILE A 527 31.08 28.69 -1.60
CA ILE A 527 30.44 27.83 -0.60
C ILE A 527 31.20 28.01 0.73
N PRO A 528 30.55 28.45 1.83
CA PRO A 528 31.26 28.70 3.09
C PRO A 528 31.76 27.41 3.74
N GLU A 529 33.04 27.35 4.11
CA GLU A 529 33.62 26.22 4.87
C GLU A 529 32.83 25.88 6.15
N ASN A 530 32.22 26.89 6.78
CA ASN A 530 31.39 26.74 7.98
C ASN A 530 30.13 25.88 7.78
N LEU A 531 29.70 25.58 6.54
CA LEU A 531 28.59 24.66 6.28
C LEU A 531 28.92 23.22 6.73
N SER A 532 30.20 22.84 6.80
CA SER A 532 30.67 21.58 7.40
C SER A 532 30.18 21.34 8.84
N ARG A 533 29.82 22.42 9.56
CA ARG A 533 29.27 22.35 10.93
C ARG A 533 27.87 21.71 10.99
N LEU A 534 27.16 21.62 9.87
CA LEU A 534 25.83 21.02 9.75
C LEU A 534 25.94 19.48 9.67
N LYS A 535 26.57 18.86 10.68
CA LYS A 535 26.94 17.43 10.64
C LYS A 535 25.78 16.47 10.42
N ASP A 536 24.62 16.84 10.93
CA ASP A 536 23.40 16.04 10.91
C ASP A 536 22.53 16.29 9.67
N LEU A 537 22.91 17.23 8.77
CA LEU A 537 22.11 17.60 7.60
C LEU A 537 22.12 16.48 6.53
N GLU A 538 20.95 15.96 6.18
CA GLU A 538 20.80 14.92 5.16
C GLU A 538 20.82 15.43 3.71
N ILE A 539 20.18 16.58 3.43
CA ILE A 539 20.04 17.11 2.06
C ILE A 539 20.56 18.55 1.97
N LEU A 540 21.50 18.78 1.06
CA LEU A 540 21.99 20.12 0.68
C LEU A 540 21.80 20.35 -0.83
N ASP A 541 20.94 21.31 -1.18
CA ASP A 541 20.71 21.71 -2.57
C ASP A 541 21.05 23.20 -2.76
N LEU A 542 22.08 23.47 -3.56
CA LEU A 542 22.57 24.78 -3.97
C LEU A 542 22.51 24.96 -5.50
N SER A 543 21.79 24.10 -6.21
CA SER A 543 21.77 24.06 -7.68
C SER A 543 21.16 25.32 -8.31
N ASN A 544 21.45 25.56 -9.60
CA ASN A 544 20.89 26.67 -10.38
C ASN A 544 21.10 28.04 -9.70
N ASN A 545 22.36 28.39 -9.44
CA ASN A 545 22.79 29.65 -8.84
C ASN A 545 24.05 30.19 -9.57
N ASN A 546 24.64 31.29 -9.07
CA ASN A 546 25.88 31.88 -9.58
C ASN A 546 27.07 31.67 -8.60
N ILE A 547 27.09 30.54 -7.88
CA ILE A 547 28.14 30.21 -6.89
C ILE A 547 29.45 29.95 -7.63
N LEU A 548 30.55 30.48 -7.08
CA LEU A 548 31.90 30.51 -7.65
C LEU A 548 32.90 29.78 -6.74
N GLY A 549 34.05 29.40 -7.28
CA GLY A 549 35.16 28.84 -6.49
C GLY A 549 35.04 27.33 -6.25
N GLU A 550 35.95 26.82 -5.41
CA GLU A 550 36.09 25.39 -5.15
C GLU A 550 35.04 24.84 -4.18
N ILE A 551 34.79 23.53 -4.26
CA ILE A 551 33.97 22.80 -3.28
C ILE A 551 34.83 22.55 -2.03
N PRO A 552 34.47 23.07 -0.84
CA PRO A 552 35.31 22.91 0.35
C PRO A 552 35.46 21.44 0.77
N GLU A 553 36.70 20.98 1.00
CA GLU A 553 36.97 19.62 1.49
C GLU A 553 36.28 19.34 2.83
N SER A 554 36.07 20.36 3.67
CA SER A 554 35.37 20.25 4.95
C SER A 554 33.92 19.77 4.83
N LEU A 555 33.29 19.83 3.65
CA LEU A 555 31.97 19.22 3.42
C LEU A 555 31.99 17.68 3.54
N ILE A 556 33.15 17.04 3.39
CA ILE A 556 33.30 15.58 3.63
C ILE A 556 33.04 15.23 5.11
N GLU A 557 33.26 16.17 6.04
CA GLU A 557 33.04 15.97 7.47
C GLU A 557 31.56 15.93 7.87
N MET A 558 30.64 16.25 6.96
CA MET A 558 29.21 16.13 7.21
C MET A 558 28.84 14.64 7.34
N GLU A 559 28.39 14.24 8.53
CA GLU A 559 28.26 12.84 8.90
C GLU A 559 27.05 12.17 8.26
N SER A 560 25.91 12.87 8.29
CA SER A 560 24.60 12.40 7.81
C SER A 560 24.25 12.81 6.37
N LEU A 561 25.13 13.53 5.67
CA LEU A 561 24.86 14.02 4.32
C LEU A 561 24.59 12.87 3.35
N ASN A 562 23.38 12.79 2.82
CA ASN A 562 22.91 11.77 1.88
C ASN A 562 22.84 12.31 0.45
N GLN A 563 22.56 13.60 0.27
CA GLN A 563 22.33 14.20 -1.05
C GLN A 563 22.94 15.60 -1.13
N LEU A 564 23.80 15.81 -2.13
CA LEU A 564 24.49 17.07 -2.38
C LEU A 564 24.28 17.49 -3.84
N ILE A 565 23.45 18.51 -4.06
CA ILE A 565 23.16 19.03 -5.40
C ILE A 565 23.81 20.40 -5.56
N LEU A 566 24.78 20.49 -6.47
CA LEU A 566 25.56 21.68 -6.80
C LEU A 566 25.42 22.07 -8.28
N SER A 567 24.55 21.38 -9.03
CA SER A 567 24.50 21.49 -10.49
C SER A 567 24.10 22.88 -10.99
N ASN A 568 24.58 23.26 -12.17
CA ASN A 568 24.34 24.57 -12.80
C ASN A 568 24.77 25.73 -11.90
N ASN A 569 26.07 25.81 -11.63
CA ASN A 569 26.76 26.90 -10.94
C ASN A 569 28.05 27.24 -11.73
N GLN A 570 28.91 28.09 -11.16
CA GLN A 570 30.20 28.50 -11.71
C GLN A 570 31.36 27.95 -10.86
N LEU A 571 31.20 26.75 -10.29
CA LEU A 571 32.20 26.11 -9.44
C LEU A 571 33.42 25.63 -10.26
N ASP A 572 34.58 25.66 -9.62
CA ASP A 572 35.86 25.19 -10.18
C ASP A 572 36.69 24.37 -9.17
N GLY A 573 37.94 24.06 -9.52
CA GLY A 573 38.81 23.19 -8.71
C GLY A 573 38.55 21.69 -8.92
N VAL A 574 38.87 20.89 -7.90
CA VAL A 574 38.71 19.42 -7.91
C VAL A 574 37.54 19.02 -7.01
N ILE A 575 36.74 18.05 -7.44
CA ILE A 575 35.66 17.50 -6.61
C ILE A 575 36.27 16.67 -5.45
N PRO A 576 35.99 17.00 -4.17
CA PRO A 576 36.46 16.23 -3.02
C PRO A 576 35.86 14.80 -2.97
N ASP A 577 36.58 13.86 -2.37
CA ASP A 577 36.14 12.44 -2.28
C ASP A 577 35.10 12.25 -1.16
N PHE A 578 33.83 12.46 -1.51
CA PHE A 578 32.69 12.22 -0.62
C PHE A 578 32.46 10.72 -0.37
N LYS A 579 31.88 10.39 0.79
CA LYS A 579 31.58 9.00 1.17
C LYS A 579 30.67 8.33 0.12
N PRO A 580 30.78 7.01 -0.13
CA PRO A 580 30.09 6.35 -1.26
C PRO A 580 28.55 6.39 -1.24
N TYR A 581 27.93 6.75 -0.11
CA TYR A 581 26.48 6.91 0.02
C TYR A 581 25.98 8.33 -0.32
N VAL A 582 26.87 9.32 -0.44
CA VAL A 582 26.50 10.70 -0.78
C VAL A 582 26.14 10.78 -2.27
N SER A 583 24.90 11.11 -2.57
CA SER A 583 24.45 11.37 -3.94
C SER A 583 24.87 12.78 -4.38
N LEU A 584 26.06 12.88 -5.00
CA LEU A 584 26.56 14.13 -5.56
C LEU A 584 26.02 14.38 -6.99
N ASN A 585 25.44 15.54 -7.23
CA ASN A 585 25.17 16.07 -8.56
C ASN A 585 25.85 17.44 -8.75
N ALA A 586 27.01 17.45 -9.42
CA ALA A 586 27.78 18.65 -9.74
C ALA A 586 27.73 19.03 -11.24
N SER A 587 26.80 18.46 -12.02
CA SER A 587 26.69 18.69 -13.46
C SER A 587 26.47 20.17 -13.84
N GLY A 588 26.87 20.59 -15.04
CA GLY A 588 26.69 21.99 -15.49
C GLY A 588 27.63 23.02 -14.84
N ASN A 589 28.66 22.59 -14.11
CA ASN A 589 29.77 23.43 -13.64
C ASN A 589 30.99 23.25 -14.56
N PRO A 590 31.35 24.21 -15.43
CA PRO A 590 32.41 24.02 -16.43
C PRO A 590 33.83 24.05 -15.84
N GLY A 591 34.03 24.59 -14.63
CA GLY A 591 35.34 24.68 -13.99
C GLY A 591 35.77 23.41 -13.23
N LEU A 592 34.80 22.55 -12.85
CA LEU A 592 35.07 21.39 -12.01
C LEU A 592 35.82 20.28 -12.75
N LYS A 593 36.89 19.80 -12.12
CA LYS A 593 37.70 18.67 -12.59
C LYS A 593 37.39 17.46 -11.69
N ASN A 594 37.05 16.33 -12.31
CA ASN A 594 37.09 15.06 -11.59
C ASN A 594 38.53 14.78 -11.15
N MET A 595 38.72 14.32 -9.92
CA MET A 595 40.02 13.92 -9.40
C MET A 595 40.60 12.80 -10.29
N THR A 596 41.54 13.16 -11.18
CA THR A 596 42.24 12.19 -12.01
C THR A 596 43.10 11.33 -11.12
N ALA A 597 42.64 10.13 -10.80
CA ALA A 597 43.40 9.15 -10.05
C ALA A 597 44.79 8.97 -10.67
N THR A 598 45.82 9.39 -9.93
CA THR A 598 47.22 9.10 -10.25
C THR A 598 47.50 7.63 -9.98
N ASN A 599 47.04 6.77 -10.89
CA ASN A 599 47.43 5.37 -10.99
C ASN A 599 47.33 4.92 -12.46
N ASP A 600 48.30 4.10 -12.87
CA ASP A 600 48.61 3.75 -14.27
C ASP A 600 47.36 3.30 -15.10
N PRO A 601 47.05 3.91 -16.26
CA PRO A 601 45.82 3.62 -17.02
C PRO A 601 45.66 2.20 -17.60
N ARG A 602 46.62 1.29 -17.39
CA ARG A 602 46.79 0.07 -18.22
C ARG A 602 46.29 -1.26 -17.66
N GLU A 603 45.89 -1.36 -16.39
CA GLU A 603 45.43 -2.65 -15.81
C GLU A 603 43.94 -2.72 -15.43
N SER A 604 43.33 -1.65 -14.90
CA SER A 604 41.92 -1.69 -14.47
C SER A 604 40.94 -1.80 -15.65
N SER A 605 41.11 -0.97 -16.69
CA SER A 605 40.21 -0.93 -17.85
C SER A 605 40.18 -2.24 -18.63
N LYS A 606 41.23 -3.07 -18.56
CA LYS A 606 41.27 -4.35 -19.27
C LYS A 606 40.26 -5.34 -18.70
N LYS A 607 40.14 -5.49 -17.38
CA LYS A 607 39.23 -6.50 -16.79
C LYS A 607 37.76 -6.18 -17.11
N SER A 608 37.30 -4.95 -16.90
CA SER A 608 35.89 -4.60 -17.17
C SER A 608 35.56 -4.55 -18.67
N VAL A 609 36.48 -4.16 -19.55
CA VAL A 609 36.25 -4.19 -21.01
C VAL A 609 36.34 -5.61 -21.55
N ILE A 610 37.27 -6.46 -21.10
CA ILE A 610 37.35 -7.87 -21.50
C ILE A 610 36.10 -8.63 -21.02
N ILE A 611 35.57 -8.34 -19.82
CA ILE A 611 34.30 -8.93 -19.36
C ILE A 611 33.11 -8.40 -20.17
N ALA A 612 33.04 -7.10 -20.47
CA ALA A 612 31.94 -6.54 -21.27
C ALA A 612 31.97 -7.00 -22.74
N VAL A 613 33.15 -7.09 -23.36
CA VAL A 613 33.35 -7.63 -24.70
C VAL A 613 33.17 -9.15 -24.70
N GLY A 614 33.59 -9.86 -23.65
CA GLY A 614 33.36 -11.30 -23.48
C GLY A 614 31.88 -11.65 -23.34
N VAL A 615 31.12 -10.90 -22.52
CA VAL A 615 29.67 -11.03 -22.40
C VAL A 615 28.96 -10.60 -23.68
N GLY A 616 29.39 -9.50 -24.32
CA GLY A 616 28.85 -9.06 -25.61
C GLY A 616 29.07 -10.07 -26.73
N ALA A 617 30.27 -10.64 -26.83
CA ALA A 617 30.62 -11.69 -27.77
C ALA A 617 29.89 -13.01 -27.45
N PHE A 618 29.76 -13.38 -26.17
CA PHE A 618 28.99 -14.55 -25.75
C PHE A 618 27.51 -14.40 -26.13
N LEU A 619 26.89 -13.25 -25.83
CA LEU A 619 25.50 -12.97 -26.22
C LEU A 619 25.32 -12.92 -27.75
N LEU A 620 26.30 -12.38 -28.48
CA LEU A 620 26.26 -12.31 -29.95
C LEU A 620 26.48 -13.68 -30.60
N VAL A 621 27.36 -14.53 -30.04
CA VAL A 621 27.54 -15.93 -30.46
C VAL A 621 26.32 -16.77 -30.10
N SER A 622 25.73 -16.60 -28.91
CA SER A 622 24.46 -17.23 -28.54
C SER A 622 23.30 -16.76 -29.43
N PHE A 623 23.27 -15.49 -29.83
CA PHE A 623 22.27 -14.96 -30.75
C PHE A 623 22.45 -15.48 -32.19
N ILE A 624 23.69 -15.60 -32.68
CA ILE A 624 23.98 -16.20 -34.00
C ILE A 624 23.68 -17.71 -33.97
N PHE A 625 24.03 -18.42 -32.90
CA PHE A 625 23.70 -19.83 -32.70
C PHE A 625 22.18 -20.06 -32.60
N PHE A 626 21.46 -19.17 -31.90
CA PHE A 626 19.99 -19.12 -31.89
C PHE A 626 19.42 -18.87 -33.27
N LEU A 627 19.94 -17.90 -34.03
CA LEU A 627 19.49 -17.59 -35.39
C LEU A 627 19.73 -18.79 -36.34
N LEU A 628 20.86 -19.48 -36.21
CA LEU A 628 21.21 -20.66 -36.99
C LEU A 628 20.37 -21.90 -36.62
N LEU A 629 20.04 -22.10 -35.34
CA LEU A 629 19.10 -23.15 -34.91
C LEU A 629 17.68 -22.85 -35.43
N PHE A 630 17.21 -21.61 -35.25
CA PHE A 630 15.87 -21.19 -35.63
C PHE A 630 15.65 -21.22 -37.15
N LEU A 631 16.60 -20.70 -37.94
CA LEU A 631 16.56 -20.76 -39.41
C LEU A 631 16.89 -22.16 -39.95
N GLY A 632 17.77 -22.92 -39.29
CA GLY A 632 18.15 -24.27 -39.69
C GLY A 632 16.98 -25.25 -39.63
N GLU A 633 16.20 -25.24 -38.55
CA GLU A 633 15.03 -26.13 -38.41
C GLU A 633 13.77 -25.62 -39.11
N LEU A 634 13.65 -24.31 -39.41
CA LEU A 634 12.56 -23.79 -40.23
C LEU A 634 12.73 -24.08 -41.74
N CYS A 635 13.93 -24.43 -42.20
CA CYS A 635 14.23 -24.68 -43.61
C CYS A 635 14.54 -26.15 -43.98
N PHE A 636 14.73 -27.06 -43.03
CA PHE A 636 15.07 -28.46 -43.32
C PHE A 636 14.18 -29.47 -42.56
N PRO A 637 13.34 -30.26 -43.25
CA PRO A 637 12.68 -31.41 -42.65
C PRO A 637 13.69 -32.56 -42.41
N PRO A 638 13.42 -33.48 -41.46
CA PRO A 638 14.29 -34.63 -41.22
C PRO A 638 14.33 -35.60 -42.41
N PRO A 639 15.43 -36.33 -42.62
CA PRO A 639 15.59 -37.21 -43.78
C PRO A 639 14.67 -38.43 -43.70
N LEU A 640 14.03 -38.75 -44.83
CA LEU A 640 13.19 -39.93 -45.05
C LEU A 640 14.01 -41.22 -44.97
N ASN A 641 13.76 -42.02 -43.92
CA ASN A 641 14.19 -43.42 -43.83
C ASN A 641 12.96 -44.31 -43.67
N GLU A 642 12.42 -44.82 -44.79
CA GLU A 642 12.08 -46.24 -44.97
C GLU A 642 11.68 -46.48 -46.43
N LEU A 643 12.54 -47.16 -47.20
CA LEU A 643 12.29 -47.54 -48.59
C LEU A 643 12.77 -48.98 -48.86
N ALA A 644 11.92 -49.94 -48.51
CA ALA A 644 11.93 -51.32 -48.98
C ALA A 644 10.57 -51.96 -48.58
N THR A 645 9.78 -52.62 -49.43
CA THR A 645 9.83 -52.96 -50.86
C THR A 645 8.43 -53.46 -51.27
N GLY A 646 7.98 -53.31 -52.53
CA GLY A 646 6.91 -54.18 -53.05
C GLY A 646 5.82 -53.60 -53.97
N LEU A 647 6.18 -53.30 -55.23
CA LEU A 647 5.46 -53.67 -56.46
C LEU A 647 3.91 -53.42 -56.64
N GLN A 648 3.61 -52.45 -57.52
CA GLN A 648 3.01 -52.67 -58.86
C GLN A 648 1.48 -52.43 -59.13
N SER A 649 1.23 -51.72 -60.25
CA SER A 649 0.00 -51.61 -61.11
C SER A 649 -1.32 -50.96 -60.61
N SER A 650 -1.54 -49.72 -61.07
CA SER A 650 -2.70 -49.17 -61.86
C SER A 650 -3.93 -50.06 -62.18
N PRO A 651 -5.12 -49.48 -62.53
CA PRO A 651 -5.92 -48.47 -61.82
C PRO A 651 -7.46 -48.76 -61.80
N GLU A 652 -8.27 -47.84 -61.24
CA GLU A 652 -9.74 -47.67 -61.45
C GLU A 652 -10.73 -48.74 -60.86
N PRO A 653 -12.05 -48.45 -60.72
CA PRO A 653 -12.61 -47.40 -59.83
C PRO A 653 -13.86 -47.87 -59.00
N GLU A 654 -14.58 -46.90 -58.41
CA GLU A 654 -15.99 -46.93 -57.95
C GLU A 654 -16.41 -47.36 -56.51
N SER A 655 -17.16 -46.42 -55.90
CA SER A 655 -18.37 -46.60 -55.08
C SER A 655 -18.32 -46.79 -53.55
N LYS A 656 -19.20 -46.02 -52.88
CA LYS A 656 -20.07 -46.29 -51.71
C LYS A 656 -19.60 -47.40 -50.72
N THR A 657 -19.60 -47.22 -49.38
CA THR A 657 -20.72 -46.73 -48.55
C THR A 657 -20.32 -46.59 -47.06
N LYS A 658 -20.99 -45.68 -46.32
CA LYS A 658 -21.42 -45.74 -44.90
C LYS A 658 -20.56 -46.37 -43.75
N LEU A 659 -20.38 -45.51 -42.73
CA LEU A 659 -20.62 -45.69 -41.28
C LEU A 659 -19.57 -46.27 -40.29
N GLU A 660 -19.31 -45.44 -39.27
CA GLU A 660 -19.15 -45.72 -37.82
C GLU A 660 -17.83 -46.23 -37.17
N ALA A 661 -17.37 -45.38 -36.23
CA ALA A 661 -16.79 -45.63 -34.90
C ALA A 661 -15.55 -46.56 -34.73
N GLY A 662 -14.45 -45.96 -34.24
CA GLY A 662 -13.30 -46.71 -33.70
C GLY A 662 -12.53 -45.93 -32.62
N LYS A 663 -12.63 -46.36 -31.35
CA LYS A 663 -11.68 -45.99 -30.29
C LYS A 663 -10.29 -46.57 -30.62
N LYS A 664 -9.20 -45.82 -30.37
CA LYS A 664 -7.85 -46.37 -30.34
C LYS A 664 -7.27 -46.39 -28.91
N ILE A 665 -6.55 -47.48 -28.62
CA ILE A 665 -5.84 -47.76 -27.37
C ILE A 665 -4.34 -47.49 -27.64
N PRO A 666 -3.58 -46.90 -26.70
CA PRO A 666 -2.15 -46.66 -26.90
C PRO A 666 -1.32 -47.96 -26.77
N VAL A 667 -0.24 -48.05 -27.55
CA VAL A 667 0.66 -49.21 -27.63
C VAL A 667 1.77 -49.09 -26.59
N VAL A 668 2.01 -50.15 -25.81
CA VAL A 668 3.14 -50.24 -24.87
C VAL A 668 4.22 -51.16 -25.45
N ARG A 669 5.46 -50.66 -25.54
CA ARG A 669 6.64 -51.43 -25.96
C ARG A 669 7.29 -52.05 -24.71
N LYS A 670 7.39 -53.39 -24.66
CA LYS A 670 8.11 -54.12 -23.59
C LYS A 670 9.45 -54.63 -24.09
N GLN A 671 10.49 -54.56 -23.26
CA GLN A 671 11.70 -55.38 -23.38
C GLN A 671 11.78 -56.32 -22.16
N PHE A 672 12.35 -57.51 -22.35
CA PHE A 672 12.43 -58.58 -21.35
C PHE A 672 13.88 -58.93 -21.03
N LEU A 673 14.18 -59.21 -19.76
CA LEU A 673 15.40 -59.89 -19.32
C LEU A 673 15.11 -60.76 -18.07
N GLY A 674 15.13 -62.09 -18.25
CA GLY A 674 15.39 -63.14 -17.24
C GLY A 674 14.54 -63.24 -15.96
N CYS A 675 13.93 -64.42 -15.73
CA CYS A 675 13.52 -64.86 -14.38
C CYS A 675 14.40 -66.03 -13.92
N TYR A 676 14.68 -66.13 -12.61
CA TYR A 676 15.55 -67.16 -12.01
C TYR A 676 14.76 -68.09 -11.06
N PRO A 677 15.10 -69.39 -10.96
CA PRO A 677 14.39 -70.34 -10.09
C PRO A 677 14.86 -70.29 -8.63
N SER A 678 13.93 -70.11 -7.70
CA SER A 678 14.17 -70.28 -6.26
C SER A 678 14.16 -71.77 -5.86
N ARG A 679 15.26 -72.26 -5.27
CA ARG A 679 15.29 -73.59 -4.62
C ARG A 679 14.57 -73.54 -3.27
N SER A 680 13.50 -74.32 -3.09
CA SER A 680 13.04 -74.76 -1.76
C SER A 680 13.23 -76.26 -1.58
N LEU A 681 13.22 -76.70 -0.32
CA LEU A 681 13.36 -78.11 0.06
C LEU A 681 12.05 -78.89 -0.14
N ALA A 682 12.23 -80.18 -0.44
CA ALA A 682 11.35 -81.31 -0.14
C ALA A 682 9.84 -81.27 -0.54
N LYS A 683 9.55 -82.01 -1.62
CA LYS A 683 8.33 -82.82 -1.85
C LYS A 683 6.94 -82.16 -1.59
N GLY A 684 6.34 -81.64 -2.66
CA GLY A 684 4.88 -81.63 -2.82
C GLY A 684 4.31 -80.36 -3.45
N SER A 685 3.61 -80.50 -4.58
CA SER A 685 2.69 -79.54 -5.22
C SER A 685 3.15 -78.10 -5.52
N VAL A 686 3.18 -77.78 -6.83
CA VAL A 686 3.07 -76.44 -7.46
C VAL A 686 4.05 -75.35 -6.99
N HIS A 687 5.02 -75.02 -7.86
CA HIS A 687 5.87 -73.83 -7.70
C HIS A 687 5.43 -72.69 -8.61
N GLU A 688 5.17 -71.54 -7.99
CA GLU A 688 4.89 -70.25 -8.62
C GLU A 688 6.22 -69.50 -8.92
N TRP A 689 6.26 -68.68 -9.97
CA TRP A 689 7.48 -67.95 -10.39
C TRP A 689 7.34 -66.45 -10.10
N ASP A 690 8.09 -65.95 -9.12
CA ASP A 690 8.23 -64.52 -8.85
C ASP A 690 9.11 -63.83 -9.91
N CYS A 691 8.49 -63.08 -10.83
CA CYS A 691 9.18 -62.20 -11.76
C CYS A 691 8.98 -60.72 -11.35
N LYS A 692 10.02 -60.10 -10.80
CA LYS A 692 9.98 -58.73 -10.26
C LYS A 692 10.16 -57.68 -11.36
N VAL A 693 9.11 -56.90 -11.64
CA VAL A 693 9.18 -55.76 -12.58
C VAL A 693 9.67 -54.51 -11.83
N MET A 694 10.83 -53.96 -12.22
CA MET A 694 11.13 -52.56 -11.93
C MET A 694 10.44 -51.68 -12.98
N VAL A 695 9.66 -50.71 -12.53
CA VAL A 695 9.22 -49.60 -13.36
C VAL A 695 10.24 -48.48 -13.18
N GLU A 696 11.17 -48.36 -14.13
CA GLU A 696 11.94 -47.12 -14.26
C GLU A 696 10.99 -46.00 -14.70
N THR A 697 10.86 -44.99 -13.84
CA THR A 697 10.10 -43.77 -14.15
C THR A 697 11.03 -42.81 -14.87
N GLU A 698 11.29 -43.07 -16.16
CA GLU A 698 11.87 -42.05 -17.04
C GLU A 698 10.90 -40.87 -17.13
N ILE A 699 11.38 -39.67 -16.80
CA ILE A 699 10.65 -38.42 -16.98
C ILE A 699 10.70 -38.06 -18.47
N GLY A 700 9.81 -38.68 -19.25
CA GLY A 700 9.72 -38.49 -20.70
C GLY A 700 9.16 -37.12 -21.08
N MET A 701 10.03 -36.12 -21.20
CA MET A 701 9.73 -34.90 -21.96
C MET A 701 9.82 -35.20 -23.47
N THR A 702 8.82 -34.76 -24.25
CA THR A 702 8.88 -34.83 -25.72
C THR A 702 9.97 -33.91 -26.28
N THR A 703 10.49 -34.22 -27.47
CA THR A 703 11.52 -33.41 -28.15
C THR A 703 11.09 -31.94 -28.30
N ASP A 704 9.82 -31.69 -28.59
CA ASP A 704 9.27 -30.33 -28.70
C ASP A 704 9.20 -29.62 -27.34
N ASN A 705 8.78 -30.31 -26.27
CA ASN A 705 8.80 -29.73 -24.92
C ASN A 705 10.22 -29.34 -24.48
N ILE A 706 11.24 -30.10 -24.91
CA ILE A 706 12.66 -29.76 -24.68
C ILE A 706 13.05 -28.52 -25.49
N LYS A 707 12.63 -28.39 -26.76
CA LYS A 707 12.84 -27.17 -27.57
C LYS A 707 12.21 -25.95 -26.91
N GLY A 708 10.95 -26.05 -26.48
CA GLY A 708 10.25 -24.97 -25.77
C GLY A 708 10.90 -24.61 -24.44
N LEU A 709 11.39 -25.59 -23.66
CA LEU A 709 12.15 -25.36 -22.43
C LEU A 709 13.45 -24.57 -22.70
N VAL A 710 14.23 -24.95 -23.72
CA VAL A 710 15.47 -24.25 -24.10
C VAL A 710 15.20 -22.83 -24.59
N LEU A 711 14.11 -22.61 -25.34
CA LEU A 711 13.67 -21.28 -25.77
C LEU A 711 13.23 -20.41 -24.58
N ALA A 712 12.50 -20.95 -23.61
CA ALA A 712 12.08 -20.23 -22.41
C ALA A 712 13.26 -19.85 -21.49
N LEU A 713 14.25 -20.76 -21.35
CA LEU A 713 15.46 -20.51 -20.57
C LEU A 713 16.35 -19.44 -21.22
N SER A 714 16.56 -19.51 -22.53
CA SER A 714 17.35 -18.52 -23.27
C SER A 714 16.65 -17.15 -23.33
N SER A 715 15.33 -17.13 -23.54
CA SER A 715 14.48 -15.94 -23.36
C SER A 715 14.71 -15.26 -22.01
N SER A 716 14.61 -16.03 -20.91
CA SER A 716 14.78 -15.52 -19.55
C SER A 716 16.15 -14.89 -19.32
N LEU A 717 17.21 -15.45 -19.91
CA LEU A 717 18.56 -14.90 -19.90
C LEU A 717 18.65 -13.56 -20.64
N PHE A 718 18.11 -13.48 -21.86
CA PHE A 718 18.10 -12.24 -22.65
C PHE A 718 17.26 -11.15 -21.97
N ILE A 719 16.04 -11.45 -21.53
CA ILE A 719 15.16 -10.51 -20.81
C ILE A 719 15.86 -10.00 -19.54
N GLY A 720 16.43 -10.88 -18.72
CA GLY A 720 17.11 -10.50 -17.48
C GLY A 720 18.37 -9.65 -17.71
N ALA A 721 19.21 -10.03 -18.67
CA ALA A 721 20.38 -9.24 -19.07
C ALA A 721 19.98 -7.86 -19.62
N SER A 722 18.88 -7.78 -20.37
CA SER A 722 18.39 -6.55 -20.98
C SER A 722 18.17 -5.44 -19.95
N PHE A 723 17.59 -5.75 -18.79
CA PHE A 723 17.29 -4.76 -17.74
C PHE A 723 18.56 -4.12 -17.17
N ILE A 724 19.60 -4.91 -16.94
CA ILE A 724 20.87 -4.42 -16.38
C ILE A 724 21.66 -3.61 -17.42
N VAL A 725 21.64 -4.04 -18.69
CA VAL A 725 22.26 -3.29 -19.80
C VAL A 725 21.54 -1.96 -20.04
N LYS A 726 20.19 -1.95 -20.08
CA LYS A 726 19.38 -0.70 -20.13
C LYS A 726 19.67 0.21 -18.93
N LYS A 727 19.68 -0.31 -17.70
CA LYS A 727 19.98 0.46 -16.47
C LYS A 727 21.39 1.08 -16.53
N LYS A 728 22.39 0.36 -17.08
CA LYS A 728 23.75 0.87 -17.27
C LYS A 728 23.85 1.93 -18.38
N GLY A 729 23.15 1.74 -19.49
CA GLY A 729 22.99 2.74 -20.55
C GLY A 729 22.34 4.03 -20.04
N LEU A 730 21.23 3.92 -19.30
CA LEU A 730 20.55 5.06 -18.68
C LEU A 730 21.41 5.79 -17.65
N LYS A 731 22.17 5.06 -16.79
CA LYS A 731 23.13 5.68 -15.86
C LYS A 731 24.23 6.44 -16.61
N LYS A 732 24.71 5.94 -17.76
CA LYS A 732 25.76 6.58 -18.57
C LYS A 732 25.23 7.80 -19.35
N ALA A 733 24.06 7.70 -19.98
CA ALA A 733 23.40 8.83 -20.64
C ALA A 733 23.00 9.93 -19.64
N GLY A 734 22.55 9.55 -18.44
CA GLY A 734 22.25 10.47 -17.34
C GLY A 734 23.46 11.09 -16.65
N ALA A 735 24.68 10.81 -17.14
CA ALA A 735 25.92 11.51 -16.77
C ALA A 735 26.38 12.51 -17.84
N SER A 736 25.81 12.46 -19.06
CA SER A 736 26.13 13.35 -20.19
C SER A 736 25.00 14.28 -20.61
N GLY A 737 23.80 14.19 -20.00
CA GLY A 737 22.69 15.12 -20.20
C GLY A 737 21.50 14.83 -19.28
N LEU A 738 20.34 15.42 -19.57
CA LEU A 738 19.13 15.22 -18.76
C LEU A 738 18.76 13.73 -18.68
N ARG A 739 18.40 13.30 -17.47
CA ARG A 739 17.91 11.95 -17.19
C ARG A 739 16.50 11.77 -17.76
N ALA A 740 16.18 10.56 -18.22
CA ALA A 740 14.89 10.23 -18.83
C ALA A 740 13.68 10.62 -17.96
N GLY A 741 13.73 10.39 -16.64
CA GLY A 741 12.66 10.76 -15.68
C GLY A 741 12.45 12.27 -15.47
N ALA A 742 13.24 13.12 -16.13
CA ALA A 742 13.09 14.57 -16.20
C ALA A 742 12.79 15.07 -17.63
N GLY A 743 12.29 14.19 -18.52
CA GLY A 743 11.96 14.54 -19.91
C GLY A 743 13.15 14.52 -20.88
N GLY A 744 14.34 14.09 -20.43
CA GLY A 744 15.56 14.11 -21.25
C GLY A 744 15.69 12.93 -22.22
N TYR A 745 15.67 13.19 -23.53
CA TYR A 745 15.84 12.18 -24.59
C TYR A 745 17.29 11.70 -24.81
N THR A 746 18.24 12.14 -23.99
CA THR A 746 19.69 11.91 -24.15
C THR A 746 20.08 10.43 -24.25
N TYR A 747 19.26 9.53 -23.68
CA TYR A 747 19.47 8.08 -23.72
C TYR A 747 19.33 7.46 -25.12
N LEU A 748 18.60 8.11 -26.04
CA LEU A 748 18.46 7.63 -27.42
C LEU A 748 19.79 7.66 -28.20
N TYR A 749 20.76 8.46 -27.74
CA TYR A 749 22.10 8.53 -28.32
C TYR A 749 23.10 7.56 -27.68
N GLU A 750 22.75 6.87 -26.60
CA GLU A 750 23.67 5.94 -25.90
C GLU A 750 23.55 4.51 -26.48
N PRO A 751 24.61 3.96 -27.12
CA PRO A 751 24.53 2.66 -27.77
C PRO A 751 24.20 1.51 -26.79
N LEU A 752 24.63 1.60 -25.53
CA LEU A 752 24.30 0.60 -24.51
C LEU A 752 22.80 0.52 -24.22
N TRP A 753 22.05 1.61 -24.35
CA TRP A 753 20.60 1.57 -24.18
C TRP A 753 19.94 0.79 -25.32
N TRP A 754 20.34 1.06 -26.58
CA TRP A 754 19.85 0.31 -27.75
C TRP A 754 20.22 -1.17 -27.72
N ILE A 755 21.46 -1.52 -27.32
CA ILE A 755 21.86 -2.92 -27.11
C ILE A 755 20.91 -3.59 -26.11
N GLY A 756 20.60 -2.92 -25.00
CA GLY A 756 19.65 -3.41 -24.01
C GLY A 756 18.21 -3.53 -24.53
N MET A 757 17.75 -2.62 -25.39
CA MET A 757 16.42 -2.72 -26.03
C MET A 757 16.36 -3.87 -27.05
N ILE A 758 17.37 -4.04 -27.89
CA ILE A 758 17.45 -5.14 -28.87
C ILE A 758 17.51 -6.50 -28.14
N THR A 759 18.28 -6.58 -27.05
CA THR A 759 18.35 -7.79 -26.21
C THR A 759 17.00 -8.14 -25.59
N MET A 760 16.21 -7.14 -25.17
CA MET A 760 14.85 -7.36 -24.68
C MET A 760 13.92 -7.91 -25.78
N ILE A 761 13.93 -7.29 -26.97
CA ILE A 761 13.08 -7.70 -28.10
C ILE A 761 13.41 -9.14 -28.53
N ALA A 762 14.70 -9.50 -28.61
CA ALA A 762 15.12 -10.87 -28.90
C ALA A 762 14.64 -11.87 -27.83
N GLY A 763 14.69 -11.49 -26.55
CA GLY A 763 14.18 -12.28 -25.44
C GLY A 763 12.67 -12.52 -25.53
N GLU A 764 11.87 -11.48 -25.77
CA GLU A 764 10.41 -11.62 -25.92
C GLU A 764 10.02 -12.46 -27.15
N ILE A 765 10.74 -12.34 -28.27
CA ILE A 765 10.53 -13.20 -29.45
C ILE A 765 10.82 -14.67 -29.10
N ALA A 766 11.90 -14.95 -28.38
CA ALA A 766 12.21 -16.31 -27.89
C ALA A 766 11.15 -16.82 -26.89
N ASN A 767 10.57 -15.93 -26.07
CA ASN A 767 9.46 -16.24 -25.16
C ASN A 767 8.21 -16.69 -25.94
N PHE A 768 7.80 -15.90 -26.94
CA PHE A 768 6.66 -16.23 -27.79
C PHE A 768 6.90 -17.50 -28.62
N ALA A 769 8.12 -17.71 -29.11
CA ALA A 769 8.50 -18.96 -29.77
C ALA A 769 8.37 -20.17 -28.82
N ALA A 770 8.77 -20.05 -27.55
CA ALA A 770 8.66 -21.14 -26.58
C ALA A 770 7.22 -21.66 -26.42
N TYR A 771 6.22 -20.77 -26.38
CA TYR A 771 4.79 -21.13 -26.31
C TYR A 771 4.27 -21.91 -27.54
N ALA A 772 5.01 -21.94 -28.66
CA ALA A 772 4.67 -22.75 -29.84
C ALA A 772 5.16 -24.21 -29.74
N PHE A 773 6.10 -24.49 -28.83
CA PHE A 773 6.73 -25.81 -28.66
C PHE A 773 6.53 -26.42 -27.27
N ALA A 774 6.08 -25.65 -26.27
CA ALA A 774 5.87 -26.11 -24.90
C ALA A 774 4.57 -25.56 -24.27
N PRO A 775 4.00 -26.29 -23.28
CA PRO A 775 2.86 -25.85 -22.49
C PRO A 775 3.00 -24.46 -21.87
N ALA A 776 1.89 -23.73 -21.77
CA ALA A 776 1.89 -22.42 -21.12
C ALA A 776 2.21 -22.53 -19.61
N ILE A 777 1.81 -23.65 -18.99
CA ILE A 777 2.14 -24.03 -17.61
C ILE A 777 3.65 -24.29 -17.43
N LEU A 778 4.37 -24.68 -18.49
CA LEU A 778 5.82 -24.91 -18.45
C LEU A 778 6.62 -23.62 -18.72
N VAL A 779 6.23 -22.86 -19.76
CA VAL A 779 6.96 -21.67 -20.22
C VAL A 779 6.83 -20.49 -19.25
N THR A 780 5.61 -20.21 -18.76
CA THR A 780 5.35 -18.98 -17.98
C THR A 780 6.12 -18.95 -16.64
N PRO A 781 6.18 -20.05 -15.84
CA PRO A 781 6.93 -20.08 -14.59
C PRO A 781 8.45 -19.97 -14.73
N LEU A 782 9.00 -20.19 -15.93
CA LEU A 782 10.45 -20.02 -16.18
C LEU A 782 10.83 -18.54 -16.25
N GLY A 783 9.89 -17.64 -16.53
CA GLY A 783 10.12 -16.19 -16.55
C GLY A 783 10.69 -15.62 -15.24
N ALA A 784 10.46 -16.28 -14.09
CA ALA A 784 11.08 -15.93 -12.81
C ALA A 784 12.62 -15.96 -12.86
N LEU A 785 13.21 -16.79 -13.74
CA LEU A 785 14.66 -16.85 -13.93
C LEU A 785 15.21 -15.53 -14.47
N SER A 786 14.44 -14.76 -15.23
CA SER A 786 14.85 -13.42 -15.68
C SER A 786 15.07 -12.45 -14.51
N ILE A 787 14.30 -12.59 -13.43
CA ILE A 787 14.42 -11.79 -12.20
C ILE A 787 15.71 -12.18 -11.45
N ILE A 788 15.97 -13.47 -11.32
CA ILE A 788 17.19 -14.01 -10.68
C ILE A 788 18.44 -13.61 -11.47
N ILE A 789 18.40 -13.72 -12.81
CA ILE A 789 19.47 -13.32 -13.72
C ILE A 789 19.71 -11.81 -13.63
N SER A 790 18.65 -11.00 -13.57
CA SER A 790 18.76 -9.55 -13.32
C SER A 790 19.45 -9.25 -12.00
N ALA A 791 19.09 -9.93 -10.91
CA ALA A 791 19.68 -9.72 -9.59
C ALA A 791 21.17 -10.13 -9.55
N ALA A 792 21.52 -11.29 -10.12
CA ALA A 792 22.90 -11.76 -10.20
C ALA A 792 23.78 -10.83 -11.07
N LEU A 793 23.26 -10.37 -12.22
CA LEU A 793 23.96 -9.43 -13.08
C LEU A 793 24.03 -8.02 -12.47
N ALA A 794 23.05 -7.58 -11.68
CA ALA A 794 23.15 -6.33 -10.92
C ALA A 794 24.31 -6.38 -9.92
N HIS A 795 24.47 -7.49 -9.20
CA HIS A 795 25.62 -7.69 -8.31
C HIS A 795 26.96 -7.66 -9.07
N ALA A 796 27.06 -8.39 -10.18
CA ALA A 796 28.30 -8.50 -10.94
C ALA A 796 28.68 -7.25 -11.76
N ILE A 797 27.70 -6.55 -12.35
CA ILE A 797 27.93 -5.46 -13.34
C ILE A 797 27.76 -4.06 -12.74
N LEU A 798 26.95 -3.92 -11.68
CA LEU A 798 26.64 -2.65 -11.00
C LEU A 798 27.21 -2.58 -9.57
N GLN A 799 27.86 -3.65 -9.07
CA GLN A 799 28.38 -3.78 -7.70
C GLN A 799 27.33 -3.60 -6.58
N GLU A 800 26.06 -3.80 -6.90
CA GLU A 800 24.95 -3.74 -5.93
C GLU A 800 25.03 -4.98 -5.01
N LYS A 801 25.29 -4.81 -3.70
CA LYS A 801 25.48 -5.95 -2.76
C LYS A 801 24.18 -6.71 -2.54
N LEU A 802 24.13 -8.00 -2.92
CA LEU A 802 23.01 -8.87 -2.54
C LEU A 802 23.14 -9.29 -1.07
N HIS A 803 22.14 -8.96 -0.26
CA HIS A 803 22.03 -9.40 1.13
C HIS A 803 21.61 -10.88 1.18
N SER A 804 22.04 -11.63 2.21
CA SER A 804 21.76 -13.06 2.43
C SER A 804 20.29 -13.48 2.26
N PHE A 805 19.35 -12.65 2.69
CA PHE A 805 17.91 -12.92 2.50
C PHE A 805 17.48 -12.81 1.02
N GLY A 806 18.15 -11.98 0.21
CA GLY A 806 17.91 -11.89 -1.23
C GLY A 806 18.43 -13.13 -1.96
N ILE A 807 19.53 -13.72 -1.48
CA ILE A 807 20.03 -15.03 -1.94
C ILE A 807 19.00 -16.14 -1.62
N LEU A 808 18.39 -16.10 -0.42
CA LEU A 808 17.29 -17.00 -0.05
C LEU A 808 16.05 -16.79 -0.96
N GLY A 809 15.72 -15.54 -1.29
CA GLY A 809 14.66 -15.21 -2.24
C GLY A 809 14.92 -15.78 -3.65
N CYS A 810 16.14 -15.62 -4.17
CA CYS A 810 16.57 -16.28 -5.42
C CYS A 810 16.43 -17.81 -5.35
N ALA A 811 16.88 -18.43 -4.26
CA ALA A 811 16.81 -19.88 -4.08
C ALA A 811 15.35 -20.39 -4.08
N LEU A 812 14.44 -19.71 -3.39
CA LEU A 812 13.01 -20.05 -3.37
C LEU A 812 12.34 -19.88 -4.74
N CYS A 813 12.69 -18.84 -5.50
CA CYS A 813 12.24 -18.68 -6.88
C CYS A 813 12.74 -19.80 -7.80
N VAL A 814 14.01 -20.22 -7.68
CA VAL A 814 14.54 -21.38 -8.44
C VAL A 814 13.78 -22.64 -8.07
N VAL A 815 13.70 -22.97 -6.77
CA VAL A 815 13.01 -24.18 -6.28
C VAL A 815 11.56 -24.21 -6.77
N GLY A 816 10.79 -23.14 -6.57
CA GLY A 816 9.39 -23.10 -6.99
C GLY A 816 9.20 -23.22 -8.50
N SER A 817 10.07 -22.59 -9.31
CA SER A 817 10.03 -22.72 -10.78
C SER A 817 10.34 -24.15 -11.22
N THR A 818 11.38 -24.77 -10.66
CA THR A 818 11.72 -26.17 -10.92
C THR A 818 10.64 -27.13 -10.43
N THR A 819 9.98 -26.87 -9.29
CA THR A 819 8.87 -27.70 -8.78
C THR A 819 7.68 -27.72 -9.75
N ILE A 820 7.29 -26.57 -10.31
CA ILE A 820 6.20 -26.52 -11.31
C ILE A 820 6.63 -27.23 -12.61
N VAL A 821 7.84 -26.96 -13.12
CA VAL A 821 8.41 -27.62 -14.31
C VAL A 821 8.40 -29.14 -14.18
N LEU A 822 8.75 -29.69 -13.02
CA LEU A 822 8.83 -31.14 -12.78
C LEU A 822 7.48 -31.84 -12.65
N HIS A 823 6.39 -31.12 -12.37
CA HIS A 823 5.07 -31.69 -12.10
C HIS A 823 4.00 -31.31 -13.13
N ALA A 824 4.32 -30.39 -14.05
CA ALA A 824 3.44 -29.92 -15.11
C ALA A 824 2.78 -31.09 -15.88
N PRO A 825 1.48 -31.01 -16.19
CA PRO A 825 0.78 -32.05 -16.91
C PRO A 825 1.30 -32.16 -18.35
N GLN A 826 1.23 -33.37 -18.91
CA GLN A 826 1.39 -33.55 -20.35
C GLN A 826 0.12 -33.01 -21.05
N GLU A 827 0.24 -31.84 -21.69
CA GLU A 827 -0.81 -31.33 -22.59
C GLU A 827 -1.06 -32.30 -23.76
N ARG A 828 -2.26 -32.24 -24.34
CA ARG A 828 -2.57 -32.94 -25.59
C ARG A 828 -1.88 -32.25 -26.77
N GLU A 829 -1.32 -33.03 -27.68
CA GLU A 829 -0.87 -32.53 -28.98
C GLU A 829 -2.11 -32.08 -29.79
N ILE A 830 -2.07 -30.85 -30.30
CA ILE A 830 -3.17 -30.23 -31.07
C ILE A 830 -2.73 -30.14 -32.53
N GLU A 831 -3.50 -30.75 -33.43
CA GLU A 831 -3.05 -30.99 -34.81
C GLU A 831 -3.42 -29.85 -35.78
N SER A 832 -4.31 -28.92 -35.39
CA SER A 832 -4.74 -27.83 -36.28
C SER A 832 -5.17 -26.55 -35.57
N VAL A 833 -5.10 -25.41 -36.27
CA VAL A 833 -5.62 -24.12 -35.78
C VAL A 833 -7.13 -24.14 -35.58
N LYS A 834 -7.84 -24.97 -36.36
CA LYS A 834 -9.29 -25.14 -36.22
C LYS A 834 -9.67 -25.78 -34.90
N GLU A 835 -8.91 -26.77 -34.45
CA GLU A 835 -9.10 -27.41 -33.14
C GLU A 835 -8.87 -26.41 -31.99
N VAL A 836 -7.84 -25.56 -32.08
CA VAL A 836 -7.65 -24.46 -31.10
C VAL A 836 -8.79 -23.45 -31.15
N TRP A 837 -9.33 -23.16 -32.33
CA TRP A 837 -10.48 -22.26 -32.50
C TRP A 837 -11.76 -22.85 -31.90
N ASP A 838 -12.00 -24.15 -32.07
CA ASP A 838 -13.14 -24.85 -31.50
C ASP A 838 -13.05 -24.86 -29.95
N LEU A 839 -11.85 -25.06 -29.37
CA LEU A 839 -11.58 -24.90 -27.93
C LEU A 839 -11.79 -23.45 -27.44
N ALA A 840 -11.29 -22.46 -28.18
CA ALA A 840 -11.43 -21.04 -27.84
C ALA A 840 -12.88 -20.50 -28.01
N THR A 841 -13.74 -21.22 -28.73
CA THR A 841 -15.16 -20.88 -28.89
C THR A 841 -16.09 -21.71 -27.99
N GLU A 842 -15.54 -22.53 -27.10
CA GLU A 842 -16.36 -23.20 -26.09
C GLU A 842 -16.98 -22.20 -25.08
N PRO A 843 -18.19 -22.48 -24.55
CA PRO A 843 -18.89 -21.58 -23.63
C PRO A 843 -18.09 -21.17 -22.39
N ALA A 844 -17.24 -22.07 -21.86
CA ALA A 844 -16.44 -21.79 -20.66
C ALA A 844 -15.33 -20.77 -20.92
N PHE A 845 -14.59 -20.92 -22.02
CA PHE A 845 -13.53 -19.97 -22.39
C PHE A 845 -14.10 -18.65 -22.94
N LEU A 846 -15.21 -18.69 -23.68
CA LEU A 846 -15.94 -17.48 -24.09
C LEU A 846 -16.46 -16.68 -22.89
N LEU A 847 -16.98 -17.35 -21.86
CA LEU A 847 -17.39 -16.69 -20.61
C LEU A 847 -16.18 -16.09 -19.88
N TYR A 848 -15.06 -16.81 -19.79
CA TYR A 848 -13.81 -16.29 -19.22
C TYR A 848 -13.33 -15.05 -19.99
N ALA A 849 -13.26 -15.11 -21.33
CA ALA A 849 -12.85 -13.99 -22.17
C ALA A 849 -13.80 -12.78 -22.05
N ALA A 850 -15.12 -13.01 -21.98
CA ALA A 850 -16.09 -11.96 -21.75
C ALA A 850 -15.96 -11.31 -20.37
N ILE A 851 -15.71 -12.10 -19.31
CA ILE A 851 -15.41 -11.60 -17.96
C ILE A 851 -14.11 -10.79 -17.97
N VAL A 852 -13.05 -11.29 -18.61
CA VAL A 852 -11.76 -10.60 -18.73
C VAL A 852 -11.92 -9.25 -19.45
N ILE A 853 -12.56 -9.23 -20.62
CA ILE A 853 -12.77 -7.99 -21.38
C ILE A 853 -13.65 -7.01 -20.59
N THR A 854 -14.72 -7.48 -19.97
CA THR A 854 -15.60 -6.65 -19.13
C THR A 854 -14.85 -6.08 -17.92
N ALA A 855 -14.05 -6.90 -17.23
CA ALA A 855 -13.22 -6.46 -16.11
C ALA A 855 -12.19 -5.43 -16.57
N VAL A 856 -11.48 -5.67 -17.68
CA VAL A 856 -10.53 -4.71 -18.25
C VAL A 856 -11.20 -3.39 -18.61
N VAL A 857 -12.37 -3.41 -19.26
CA VAL A 857 -13.14 -2.20 -19.58
C VAL A 857 -13.60 -1.46 -18.32
N VAL A 858 -14.08 -2.18 -17.29
CA VAL A 858 -14.48 -1.59 -16.00
C VAL A 858 -13.28 -0.98 -15.27
N ILE A 859 -12.14 -1.66 -15.24
CA ILE A 859 -10.90 -1.15 -14.63
C ILE A 859 -10.43 0.11 -15.40
N ILE A 860 -10.47 0.10 -16.74
CA ILE A 860 -10.10 1.27 -17.57
C ILE A 860 -11.02 2.47 -17.31
N ILE A 861 -12.34 2.27 -17.28
CA ILE A 861 -13.32 3.37 -17.18
C ILE A 861 -13.51 3.86 -15.73
N ARG A 862 -13.47 2.96 -14.73
CA ARG A 862 -13.77 3.29 -13.32
C ARG A 862 -12.54 3.32 -12.42
N ALA A 863 -11.61 2.39 -12.58
CA ALA A 863 -10.49 2.28 -11.65
C ALA A 863 -9.30 3.17 -12.03
N ILE A 864 -8.98 3.34 -13.32
CA ILE A 864 -7.87 4.21 -13.73
C ILE A 864 -8.06 5.67 -13.24
N PRO A 865 -9.22 6.34 -13.43
CA PRO A 865 -9.37 7.75 -13.06
C PRO A 865 -9.27 8.02 -11.55
N HIS A 866 -9.60 7.03 -10.70
CA HIS A 866 -9.62 7.20 -9.25
C HIS A 866 -8.41 6.56 -8.53
N TYR A 867 -7.85 5.49 -9.10
CA TYR A 867 -6.88 4.63 -8.43
C TYR A 867 -5.64 4.29 -9.28
N GLY A 868 -5.62 4.66 -10.57
CA GLY A 868 -4.50 4.35 -11.46
C GLY A 868 -3.16 4.92 -10.99
N GLN A 869 -3.17 6.13 -10.44
CA GLN A 869 -1.98 6.83 -9.93
C GLN A 869 -1.57 6.42 -8.50
N THR A 870 -2.43 5.70 -7.76
CA THR A 870 -2.20 5.36 -6.35
C THR A 870 -2.00 3.86 -6.10
N HIS A 871 -2.54 3.00 -6.97
CA HIS A 871 -2.48 1.55 -6.80
C HIS A 871 -1.96 0.83 -8.07
N VAL A 872 -0.71 0.38 -8.01
CA VAL A 872 -0.02 -0.39 -9.07
C VAL A 872 -0.85 -1.58 -9.62
N MET A 873 -1.68 -2.18 -8.77
CA MET A 873 -2.58 -3.28 -9.14
C MET A 873 -3.56 -2.92 -10.27
N VAL A 874 -3.91 -1.65 -10.46
CA VAL A 874 -4.88 -1.20 -11.49
C VAL A 874 -4.34 -1.43 -12.89
N TYR A 875 -3.18 -0.88 -13.22
CA TYR A 875 -2.54 -1.08 -14.52
C TYR A 875 -2.08 -2.53 -14.70
N ILE A 876 -1.52 -3.14 -13.65
CA ILE A 876 -0.98 -4.50 -13.73
C ILE A 876 -2.09 -5.55 -13.87
N SER A 877 -3.26 -5.37 -13.27
CA SER A 877 -4.40 -6.25 -13.54
C SER A 877 -4.82 -6.18 -15.01
N ILE A 878 -4.82 -5.00 -15.66
CA ILE A 878 -5.10 -4.89 -17.10
C ILE A 878 -4.04 -5.65 -17.91
N CYS A 879 -2.76 -5.42 -17.64
CA CYS A 879 -1.68 -6.10 -18.34
C CYS A 879 -1.75 -7.63 -18.19
N SER A 880 -1.97 -8.14 -16.98
CA SER A 880 -2.02 -9.57 -16.71
C SER A 880 -3.29 -10.26 -17.22
N LEU A 881 -4.45 -9.59 -17.16
CA LEU A 881 -5.72 -10.09 -17.72
C LEU A 881 -5.68 -10.12 -19.26
N MET A 882 -5.20 -9.06 -19.92
CA MET A 882 -4.98 -9.06 -21.37
C MET A 882 -3.85 -10.01 -21.77
N GLY A 883 -2.87 -10.18 -20.88
CA GLY A 883 -1.76 -11.12 -21.00
C GLY A 883 -2.24 -12.56 -21.14
N SER A 884 -3.14 -13.02 -20.27
CA SER A 884 -3.65 -14.40 -20.32
C SER A 884 -4.35 -14.71 -21.65
N LEU A 885 -5.15 -13.79 -22.20
CA LEU A 885 -5.75 -13.93 -23.53
C LEU A 885 -4.70 -13.91 -24.65
N SER A 886 -3.65 -13.09 -24.50
CA SER A 886 -2.56 -13.02 -25.49
C SER A 886 -1.75 -14.32 -25.54
N VAL A 887 -1.42 -14.95 -24.42
CA VAL A 887 -0.67 -16.21 -24.40
C VAL A 887 -1.46 -17.34 -25.05
N MET A 888 -2.75 -17.47 -24.75
CA MET A 888 -3.63 -18.45 -25.40
C MET A 888 -3.71 -18.23 -26.91
N SER A 889 -3.79 -16.96 -27.36
CA SER A 889 -3.85 -16.61 -28.78
C SER A 889 -2.51 -16.77 -29.51
N VAL A 890 -1.37 -16.50 -28.83
CA VAL A 890 -0.02 -16.72 -29.36
C VAL A 890 0.24 -18.21 -29.53
N LYS A 891 -0.18 -19.07 -28.60
CA LYS A 891 -0.05 -20.53 -28.73
C LYS A 891 -0.75 -21.03 -30.01
N ALA A 892 -1.96 -20.55 -30.28
CA ALA A 892 -2.69 -20.84 -31.51
C ALA A 892 -1.96 -20.38 -32.78
N LEU A 893 -1.41 -19.15 -32.77
CA LEU A 893 -0.63 -18.59 -33.87
C LEU A 893 0.72 -19.29 -34.07
N GLY A 894 1.37 -19.72 -33.00
CA GLY A 894 2.62 -20.50 -33.03
C GLY A 894 2.43 -21.86 -33.67
N ILE A 895 1.35 -22.57 -33.32
CA ILE A 895 0.93 -23.82 -33.97
C ILE A 895 0.63 -23.54 -35.46
N ALA A 896 -0.09 -22.46 -35.79
CA ALA A 896 -0.39 -22.09 -37.17
C ALA A 896 0.89 -21.90 -38.01
N LEU A 897 1.88 -21.19 -37.47
CA LEU A 897 3.16 -20.96 -38.12
C LEU A 897 3.98 -22.24 -38.25
N LYS A 898 4.09 -23.05 -37.18
CA LYS A 898 4.80 -24.34 -37.19
C LYS A 898 4.27 -25.26 -38.31
N LEU A 899 2.95 -25.44 -38.39
CA LEU A 899 2.30 -26.26 -39.41
C LEU A 899 2.47 -25.66 -40.82
N THR A 900 2.44 -24.33 -40.95
CA THR A 900 2.68 -23.61 -42.22
C THR A 900 4.10 -23.85 -42.74
N PHE A 901 5.11 -23.76 -41.88
CA PHE A 901 6.51 -24.04 -42.24
C PHE A 901 6.78 -25.53 -42.48
N SER A 902 6.02 -26.43 -41.84
CA SER A 902 5.98 -27.86 -42.18
C SER A 902 5.19 -28.19 -43.48
N GLY A 903 4.80 -27.18 -44.26
CA GLY A 903 4.17 -27.34 -45.59
C GLY A 903 2.64 -27.29 -45.62
N MET A 904 1.97 -27.23 -44.46
CA MET A 904 0.50 -27.13 -44.37
C MET A 904 0.06 -25.69 -44.08
N ASN A 905 -0.12 -24.88 -45.12
CA ASN A 905 -0.38 -23.44 -44.97
C ASN A 905 -1.67 -23.10 -44.20
N GLN A 906 -1.52 -22.81 -42.89
CA GLN A 906 -2.61 -22.40 -42.00
C GLN A 906 -2.95 -20.91 -42.10
N LEU A 907 -2.15 -20.10 -42.81
CA LEU A 907 -2.41 -18.66 -42.98
C LEU A 907 -3.59 -18.37 -43.93
N LEU A 908 -4.09 -19.38 -44.65
CA LEU A 908 -5.32 -19.29 -45.44
C LEU A 908 -6.59 -19.20 -44.57
N TYR A 909 -6.54 -19.66 -43.32
CA TYR A 909 -7.72 -19.70 -42.45
C TYR A 909 -7.98 -18.31 -41.82
N PRO A 910 -9.21 -17.76 -41.93
CA PRO A 910 -9.55 -16.47 -41.30
C PRO A 910 -9.43 -16.50 -39.77
N GLN A 911 -9.55 -17.69 -39.15
CA GLN A 911 -9.31 -17.92 -37.72
C GLN A 911 -7.91 -17.47 -37.30
N THR A 912 -6.88 -17.76 -38.11
CA THR A 912 -5.48 -17.39 -37.86
C THR A 912 -5.30 -15.87 -37.82
N TRP A 913 -5.98 -15.13 -38.71
CA TRP A 913 -5.97 -13.68 -38.74
C TRP A 913 -6.78 -13.04 -37.61
N ALA A 914 -7.91 -13.63 -37.23
CA ALA A 914 -8.68 -13.20 -36.06
C ALA A 914 -7.85 -13.33 -34.76
N LEU A 915 -7.19 -14.48 -34.56
CA LEU A 915 -6.27 -14.70 -33.43
C LEU A 915 -5.07 -13.73 -33.48
N THR A 916 -4.51 -13.47 -34.66
CA THR A 916 -3.43 -12.49 -34.85
C THR A 916 -3.86 -11.08 -34.43
N LEU A 917 -5.09 -10.67 -34.78
CA LEU A 917 -5.65 -9.38 -34.38
C LEU A 917 -5.90 -9.30 -32.86
N VAL A 918 -6.31 -10.39 -32.23
CA VAL A 918 -6.40 -10.49 -30.76
C VAL A 918 -5.02 -10.34 -30.12
N VAL A 919 -3.99 -11.07 -30.60
CA VAL A 919 -2.60 -10.93 -30.12
C VAL A 919 -2.14 -9.48 -30.25
N LEU A 920 -2.29 -8.86 -31.43
CA LEU A 920 -1.87 -7.48 -31.67
C LEU A 920 -2.57 -6.51 -30.71
N THR A 921 -3.89 -6.63 -30.55
CA THR A 921 -4.68 -5.78 -29.64
C THR A 921 -4.25 -5.95 -28.19
N CYS A 922 -4.04 -7.19 -27.74
CA CYS A 922 -3.59 -7.48 -26.39
C CYS A 922 -2.15 -6.99 -26.14
N VAL A 923 -1.24 -7.10 -27.10
CA VAL A 923 0.16 -6.63 -26.97
C VAL A 923 0.21 -5.10 -26.95
N ILE A 924 -0.53 -4.41 -27.82
CA ILE A 924 -0.65 -2.94 -27.81
C ILE A 924 -1.26 -2.45 -26.48
N THR A 925 -2.26 -3.17 -25.96
CA THR A 925 -2.86 -2.85 -24.65
C THR A 925 -1.86 -3.06 -23.52
N GLN A 926 -1.14 -4.19 -23.51
CA GLN A 926 -0.13 -4.52 -22.50
C GLN A 926 1.01 -3.52 -22.48
N ILE A 927 1.62 -3.16 -23.62
CA ILE A 927 2.76 -2.24 -23.66
C ILE A 927 2.37 -0.82 -23.19
N ASN A 928 1.16 -0.35 -23.53
CA ASN A 928 0.64 0.95 -23.08
C ASN A 928 0.49 0.99 -21.55
N TYR A 929 -0.23 0.02 -20.97
CA TYR A 929 -0.46 0.01 -19.52
C TYR A 929 0.76 -0.43 -18.69
N LEU A 930 1.66 -1.25 -19.23
CA LEU A 930 2.92 -1.60 -18.56
C LEU A 930 3.86 -0.41 -18.52
N ASN A 931 3.96 0.38 -19.60
CA ASN A 931 4.72 1.62 -19.60
C ASN A 931 4.15 2.62 -18.58
N LYS A 932 2.82 2.81 -18.53
CA LYS A 932 2.18 3.64 -17.50
C LYS A 932 2.47 3.15 -16.07
N ALA A 933 2.45 1.84 -15.84
CA ALA A 933 2.79 1.27 -14.55
C ALA A 933 4.25 1.52 -14.14
N LEU A 934 5.19 1.39 -15.09
CA LEU A 934 6.63 1.59 -14.86
C LEU A 934 7.05 3.07 -14.73
N ASP A 935 6.27 3.98 -15.29
CA ASP A 935 6.45 5.43 -15.18
C ASP A 935 5.88 5.96 -13.86
N THR A 936 4.70 5.46 -13.45
CA THR A 936 4.02 5.84 -12.20
C THR A 936 4.64 5.20 -10.96
N PHE A 937 5.03 3.92 -11.04
CA PHE A 937 5.44 3.12 -9.89
C PHE A 937 6.85 2.54 -10.06
N ASN A 938 7.58 2.42 -8.96
CA ASN A 938 8.93 1.85 -8.96
C ASN A 938 8.93 0.45 -9.59
N ALA A 939 9.77 0.26 -10.63
CA ALA A 939 9.92 -1.01 -11.35
C ALA A 939 10.21 -2.22 -10.41
N ALA A 940 10.79 -1.96 -9.23
CA ALA A 940 10.98 -2.95 -8.17
C ALA A 940 9.68 -3.60 -7.67
N VAL A 941 8.61 -2.81 -7.61
CA VAL A 941 7.26 -3.21 -7.18
C VAL A 941 6.49 -3.79 -8.36
N VAL A 942 6.62 -3.15 -9.53
CA VAL A 942 5.89 -3.51 -10.76
C VAL A 942 6.27 -4.91 -11.25
N SER A 943 7.56 -5.22 -11.40
CA SER A 943 7.98 -6.47 -12.05
C SER A 943 7.57 -7.75 -11.30
N PRO A 944 7.69 -7.86 -9.96
CA PRO A 944 7.23 -9.04 -9.23
C PRO A 944 5.70 -9.20 -9.27
N ILE A 945 4.94 -8.11 -9.08
CA ILE A 945 3.47 -8.15 -9.10
C ILE A 945 2.97 -8.52 -10.50
N TYR A 946 3.54 -7.93 -11.56
CA TYR A 946 3.24 -8.27 -12.93
C TYR A 946 3.48 -9.74 -13.21
N TYR A 947 4.66 -10.25 -12.85
CA TYR A 947 5.02 -11.64 -13.06
C TYR A 947 4.06 -12.61 -12.37
N VAL A 948 3.73 -12.36 -11.10
CA VAL A 948 2.79 -13.18 -10.32
C VAL A 948 1.39 -13.17 -10.95
N MET A 949 0.82 -11.99 -11.17
CA MET A 949 -0.55 -11.84 -11.69
C MET A 949 -0.67 -12.39 -13.12
N PHE A 950 0.33 -12.15 -13.97
CA PHE A 950 0.39 -12.68 -15.33
C PHE A 950 0.46 -14.21 -15.33
N THR A 951 1.29 -14.80 -14.47
CA THR A 951 1.41 -16.26 -14.34
C THR A 951 0.09 -16.87 -13.84
N SER A 952 -0.54 -16.30 -12.80
CA SER A 952 -1.81 -16.81 -12.27
C SER A 952 -2.94 -16.77 -13.29
N PHE A 953 -3.15 -15.64 -13.97
CA PHE A 953 -4.22 -15.55 -14.98
C PHE A 953 -3.92 -16.38 -16.23
N THR A 954 -2.65 -16.52 -16.63
CA THR A 954 -2.25 -17.37 -17.76
C THR A 954 -2.49 -18.85 -17.46
N ILE A 955 -2.16 -19.33 -16.26
CA ILE A 955 -2.47 -20.71 -15.83
C ILE A 955 -3.99 -20.91 -15.78
N LEU A 956 -4.75 -19.98 -15.18
CA LEU A 956 -6.21 -20.06 -15.12
C LEU A 956 -6.85 -20.12 -16.52
N ALA A 957 -6.38 -19.28 -17.46
CA ALA A 957 -6.84 -19.30 -18.85
C ALA A 957 -6.49 -20.63 -19.55
N SER A 958 -5.29 -21.16 -19.32
CA SER A 958 -4.84 -22.45 -19.86
C SER A 958 -5.75 -23.60 -19.40
N VAL A 959 -5.98 -23.70 -18.08
CA VAL A 959 -6.82 -24.75 -17.49
C VAL A 959 -8.27 -24.68 -18.00
N ILE A 960 -8.82 -23.48 -18.18
CA ILE A 960 -10.17 -23.29 -18.73
C ILE A 960 -10.23 -23.66 -20.22
N MET A 961 -9.22 -23.31 -21.02
CA MET A 961 -9.24 -23.53 -22.47
C MET A 961 -8.91 -24.97 -22.88
N PHE A 962 -7.96 -25.62 -22.20
CA PHE A 962 -7.50 -26.98 -22.54
C PHE A 962 -8.15 -28.08 -21.69
N LYS A 963 -8.91 -27.72 -20.64
CA LYS A 963 -9.57 -28.65 -19.69
C LYS A 963 -8.60 -29.61 -19.01
N ASP A 964 -7.41 -29.12 -18.66
CA ASP A 964 -6.32 -29.91 -18.06
C ASP A 964 -6.68 -30.56 -16.71
N GLY A 965 -7.78 -30.14 -16.07
CA GLY A 965 -8.25 -30.64 -14.76
C GLY A 965 -8.82 -32.07 -14.76
N ASP A 966 -9.26 -32.63 -15.90
CA ASP A 966 -9.96 -33.93 -15.95
C ASP A 966 -9.03 -35.16 -15.77
N GLY A 967 -7.73 -34.97 -15.50
CA GLY A 967 -6.77 -36.06 -15.34
C GLY A 967 -5.65 -35.88 -14.31
N GLN A 968 -5.54 -34.71 -13.65
CA GLN A 968 -4.46 -34.46 -12.68
C GLN A 968 -4.68 -35.22 -11.36
N LYS A 969 -3.63 -35.85 -10.83
CA LYS A 969 -3.66 -36.44 -9.49
C LYS A 969 -3.58 -35.32 -8.44
N ALA A 970 -4.28 -35.48 -7.31
CA ALA A 970 -4.28 -34.50 -6.21
C ALA A 970 -2.86 -34.13 -5.73
N SER A 971 -1.90 -35.04 -5.80
CA SER A 971 -0.50 -34.77 -5.48
C SER A 971 0.20 -33.81 -6.45
N GLN A 972 -0.16 -33.81 -7.74
CA GLN A 972 0.39 -32.87 -8.73
C GLN A 972 -0.15 -31.46 -8.44
N ILE A 973 -1.47 -31.33 -8.26
CA ILE A 973 -2.13 -30.05 -7.91
C ILE A 973 -1.53 -29.45 -6.64
N VAL A 974 -1.35 -30.24 -5.57
CA VAL A 974 -0.71 -29.79 -4.33
C VAL A 974 0.74 -29.34 -4.58
N THR A 975 1.48 -30.06 -5.42
CA THR A 975 2.90 -29.74 -5.69
C THR A 975 3.05 -28.50 -6.57
N GLU A 976 2.16 -28.29 -7.54
CA GLU A 976 2.05 -27.06 -8.34
C GLU A 976 1.71 -25.85 -7.45
N ILE A 977 0.75 -25.98 -6.53
CA ILE A 977 0.41 -24.95 -5.54
C ILE A 977 1.62 -24.64 -4.63
N CYS A 978 2.32 -25.67 -4.12
CA CYS A 978 3.53 -25.48 -3.33
C CYS A 978 4.65 -24.77 -4.12
N GLY A 979 4.85 -25.12 -5.40
CA GLY A 979 5.79 -24.45 -6.29
C GLY A 979 5.43 -22.98 -6.51
N PHE A 980 4.15 -22.68 -6.72
CA PHE A 980 3.65 -21.32 -6.86
C PHE A 980 3.81 -20.49 -5.57
N VAL A 981 3.52 -21.07 -4.41
CA VAL A 981 3.75 -20.44 -3.09
C VAL A 981 5.24 -20.21 -2.82
N ALA A 982 6.13 -21.09 -3.28
CA ALA A 982 7.58 -20.88 -3.20
C ALA A 982 8.06 -19.72 -4.08
N ILE A 983 7.52 -19.58 -5.31
CA ILE A 983 7.78 -18.41 -6.18
C ILE A 983 7.25 -17.11 -5.54
N LEU A 984 6.03 -17.12 -4.99
CA LEU A 984 5.46 -15.97 -4.26
C LEU A 984 6.34 -15.57 -3.07
N SER A 985 6.78 -16.54 -2.28
CA SER A 985 7.62 -16.31 -1.10
C SER A 985 9.00 -15.80 -1.49
N GLY A 986 9.60 -16.34 -2.55
CA GLY A 986 10.90 -15.91 -3.08
C GLY A 986 10.86 -14.49 -3.68
N THR A 987 9.81 -14.16 -4.44
CA THR A 987 9.62 -12.82 -5.00
C THR A 987 9.32 -11.78 -3.92
N PHE A 988 8.52 -12.13 -2.91
CA PHE A 988 8.29 -11.29 -1.73
C PHE A 988 9.58 -11.08 -0.91
N LEU A 989 10.42 -12.11 -0.73
CA LEU A 989 11.73 -11.98 -0.10
C LEU A 989 12.68 -11.11 -0.92
N LEU A 990 12.72 -11.24 -2.25
CA LEU A 990 13.49 -10.34 -3.11
C LEU A 990 13.03 -8.88 -3.00
N HIS A 991 11.73 -8.64 -2.84
CA HIS A 991 11.19 -7.31 -2.56
C HIS A 991 11.59 -6.82 -1.17
N LYS A 992 11.29 -7.57 -0.11
CA LYS A 992 11.61 -7.20 1.28
C LYS A 992 13.10 -7.00 1.53
N THR A 993 13.95 -7.65 0.75
CA THR A 993 15.40 -7.52 0.90
C THR A 993 15.96 -6.36 0.12
N LYS A 994 15.28 -5.95 -0.96
CA LYS A 994 15.46 -4.62 -1.52
C LYS A 994 14.96 -3.54 -0.55
N ASP A 995 13.81 -3.73 0.11
CA ASP A 995 13.33 -2.84 1.19
C ASP A 995 14.28 -2.83 2.41
N MET A 996 15.10 -3.88 2.63
CA MET A 996 16.12 -3.94 3.69
C MET A 996 17.49 -3.44 3.24
N VAL A 997 17.82 -3.48 1.94
CA VAL A 997 18.96 -2.74 1.39
C VAL A 997 18.61 -1.26 1.44
N GLU A 998 17.48 -0.84 0.87
CA GLU A 998 16.92 0.51 1.02
C GLU A 998 16.62 0.82 2.51
N GLY A 999 16.35 -0.15 3.38
CA GLY A 999 16.20 0.07 4.84
C GLY A 999 17.51 0.04 5.67
N SER A 1000 18.65 -0.30 5.06
CA SER A 1000 20.00 -0.21 5.65
C SER A 1000 20.91 0.78 4.91
N SER A 1001 20.43 1.31 3.78
CA SER A 1001 21.00 2.41 3.00
C SER A 1001 19.96 3.48 2.66
N GLN A 1002 18.94 3.62 3.51
CA GLN A 1002 17.98 4.75 3.57
C GLN A 1002 17.01 4.62 4.77
N SER A 1003 17.25 5.44 5.80
CA SER A 1003 16.11 6.04 6.50
C SER A 1003 15.46 7.05 5.55
N SER A 1004 14.61 6.53 4.66
CA SER A 1004 13.61 7.26 3.85
C SER A 1004 14.10 8.46 3.03
N SER A 1005 14.53 8.20 1.79
CA SER A 1005 14.14 9.10 0.68
C SER A 1005 12.96 8.45 -0.03
N LEU A 1006 11.84 9.18 -0.23
CA LEU A 1006 10.94 8.86 -1.32
C LEU A 1006 10.26 10.12 -1.86
N CYS A 1007 10.31 10.23 -3.18
CA CYS A 1007 9.89 11.38 -3.97
C CYS A 1007 8.40 11.27 -4.36
N LEU A 1008 7.81 12.42 -4.71
CA LEU A 1008 6.58 12.48 -5.52
C LEU A 1008 6.76 11.80 -6.88
N PRO A 1009 5.65 11.37 -7.48
CA PRO A 1009 5.34 11.69 -8.88
C PRO A 1009 3.88 12.12 -9.09
N LYS A 1010 3.45 12.63 -10.25
CA LYS A 1010 3.99 13.70 -11.13
C LYS A 1010 2.83 14.18 -12.03
N HIS A 1011 2.92 15.40 -12.57
CA HIS A 1011 1.91 16.01 -13.45
C HIS A 1011 2.10 15.65 -14.94
N GLU A 1012 1.02 15.79 -15.73
CA GLU A 1012 0.93 16.30 -17.13
C GLU A 1012 -0.59 16.52 -17.41
N GLU A 1013 -1.10 17.74 -17.63
CA GLU A 1013 -1.15 18.56 -18.87
C GLU A 1013 -2.20 18.04 -19.89
N ASP A 1014 -3.03 18.86 -20.58
CA ASP A 1014 -2.76 20.10 -21.33
C ASP A 1014 -3.88 21.17 -21.31
N GLY A 1015 -3.46 22.45 -21.31
CA GLY A 1015 -3.61 23.40 -22.45
C GLY A 1015 -4.97 23.95 -22.93
N LEU A 1016 -5.10 25.30 -22.96
CA LEU A 1016 -5.91 26.03 -23.95
C LEU A 1016 -5.54 27.53 -24.02
N ASP A 1017 -4.93 27.96 -25.14
CA ASP A 1017 -4.74 29.36 -25.58
C ASP A 1017 -5.33 29.50 -27.00
N PRO A 1018 -6.14 30.54 -27.27
CA PRO A 1018 -6.28 31.01 -28.66
C PRO A 1018 -6.50 32.54 -28.83
N GLU A 1019 -5.76 33.14 -29.78
CA GLU A 1019 -6.20 34.16 -30.79
C GLU A 1019 -4.95 34.85 -31.42
N GLY A 1020 -4.77 35.05 -32.73
CA GLY A 1020 -5.47 34.59 -33.95
C GLY A 1020 -4.57 34.82 -35.21
N ILE A 1021 -4.62 34.00 -36.28
CA ILE A 1021 -5.53 34.06 -37.47
C ILE A 1021 -4.99 35.01 -38.59
N PRO A 1022 -5.13 34.77 -39.94
CA PRO A 1022 -5.98 33.79 -40.67
C PRO A 1022 -5.36 32.90 -41.81
N LEU A 1023 -5.89 31.67 -41.90
CA LEU A 1023 -6.44 30.96 -43.09
C LEU A 1023 -5.75 30.93 -44.49
N ARG A 1024 -5.49 29.69 -44.97
CA ARG A 1024 -6.20 29.15 -46.17
C ARG A 1024 -6.22 27.60 -46.22
N ARG A 1025 -7.34 27.03 -46.68
CA ARG A 1025 -7.61 25.58 -46.88
C ARG A 1025 -7.72 25.29 -48.39
N VAL A 1026 -7.16 24.19 -48.87
CA VAL A 1026 -7.64 23.43 -50.06
C VAL A 1026 -7.40 21.93 -49.84
N ASP A 1027 -8.38 21.10 -50.18
CA ASP A 1027 -8.37 19.64 -50.07
C ASP A 1027 -7.58 18.94 -51.18
N THR A 1028 -7.19 17.65 -51.01
CA THR A 1028 -7.70 16.54 -51.86
C THR A 1028 -7.16 15.14 -51.50
N LEU A 1029 -8.12 14.21 -51.32
CA LEU A 1029 -8.16 12.81 -51.80
C LEU A 1029 -7.08 11.76 -51.45
N ARG A 1030 -7.59 10.61 -50.96
CA ARG A 1030 -6.97 9.27 -51.15
C ARG A 1030 -7.07 8.82 -52.62
N PRO A 1031 -6.18 7.93 -53.09
CA PRO A 1031 -6.53 6.83 -53.98
C PRO A 1031 -6.84 5.54 -53.17
N LYS A 1032 -7.58 4.62 -53.83
CA LYS A 1032 -8.14 3.34 -53.35
C LYS A 1032 -7.41 2.64 -52.19
#